data_AF-A0A5E8HBP7-F1
#
_entry.id   AF-A0A5E8HBP7-F1
#
_cell.length_a   1.000
_cell.length_b   1.000
_cell.length_c   1.000
_cell.angle_alpha   90.00
_cell.angle_beta   90.00
_cell.angle_gamma   90.00
#
_symmetry.space_group_name_H-M   'P 1'
#
loop_
_entity.id
_entity.type
_entity.pdbx_description
1 polymer ?
#
loop_
_entity_poly.entity_id
_entity_poly.type
_entity_poly.pdbx_seq_one_letter_code
_entity_poly.pdbx_strand_id
1 'polypeptide(L)'
;MGWQNWIRWGIVIGISIFQLNCKNEKPSSASSESVTVLSSGTRADGIGQTPIDPPNNTPTLPTPSGFGSSGPEVRFLFLPNSVDRYKPLELQFSEAMDPTSVSNAITIRNLTMGTTVSNYSLRWTSPINLSIRMGEELNSNQNYEVELNQIAKSTNQNISLIPFRQSFQTDKNIQITRSLLVNESITYPVSTDKGIVIDKNQTTNLRLELGINFPEETKEIFLCKLGQTHSVDPLSVICSSIVAVGVRICNQNCQAHRSYDLFNSTVIPPNIGTNLYFVRVESISGHFSYFGVNFLYGELATNTDTKLSNVANLLVGQNQGINAIAELITKYAKGNFTLFDTITQSDKSLNQFIHKKSNVFPGGNCLPWPTAKLTHAPTPNHIDYLSTIGPFCGIEVEGSIFESVTYPNVDYKAKADIYITNLIVDETSFPSGDTNLNFQFDIQNGIFDINVFGKKLRGKFAIVIKVEEIEFFDYLLANTLVYYGESIQGTDGDEVAFAFNEDPPVEISRRAFVRSNLQVNAFGKITLQVNPNNFPTNFQPNIDCLDLPNVITPNAILPCNPFVTHWANHIKVNQVTGTGAVAAIVADVINQEIPRLKNKIVQNVLKDVTERVTPEILNNLLGQLESGILISLPDYLPSPLNKVTLKLNAKLKTDTSPKFSSPNFGIEGSLDVSLLTCVKDNANRCPWNIGYIRSTYPILPYGTNSFIQTKSILPLPSNLQNANEYPGVLLKIHNDLLNQAMYHLWWNGGFNFEVNQTFIENINQFAGTSSLLRLTTSLLKADPIVTIFAPGQNNLKTSNGAIYPNDDIILTLNPIQPIYLGFSSLSGTTDLEIPKLQISFADLEITIKGKKTDPSRTLCPSIDCKDGSIYTISKVRLSLTSKSSLSFGTYSLPNCTGTCTFSNSVLASIGNPSLKLITSKEIGDLYYLIEPLEGPIHNPLALRPSGIKEIVNPLVKSLIIPLINNITRDIPLPKLRACGLDLYDLETLPIPGNTNESFLILHTKVQNILFTGSCRL
;
A
#
# COMPACT_ATOMS: atom_id res chain seq x y z
N MET A 1 -17.14 17.88 -36.97
CA MET A 1 -18.57 18.20 -37.20
C MET A 1 -19.33 16.91 -37.46
N GLY A 2 -20.59 16.84 -37.01
CA GLY A 2 -21.42 15.64 -36.78
C GLY A 2 -21.60 14.67 -37.96
N TRP A 3 -21.90 13.40 -37.67
CA TRP A 3 -23.28 12.85 -37.59
C TRP A 3 -24.06 13.12 -38.89
N GLN A 4 -24.73 12.19 -39.55
CA GLN A 4 -25.01 10.76 -39.41
C GLN A 4 -25.90 10.46 -40.64
N ASN A 5 -26.13 9.18 -40.93
CA ASN A 5 -27.30 8.64 -41.65
C ASN A 5 -27.23 8.66 -43.19
N TRP A 6 -27.62 7.61 -43.93
CA TRP A 6 -28.21 6.30 -43.65
C TRP A 6 -28.41 5.64 -45.05
N ILE A 7 -28.34 4.31 -45.23
CA ILE A 7 -29.48 3.39 -45.48
C ILE A 7 -29.19 2.43 -46.68
N ARG A 8 -29.72 1.19 -46.55
CA ARG A 8 -30.15 0.21 -47.58
C ARG A 8 -29.15 -0.84 -48.06
N TRP A 9 -29.47 -2.15 -48.07
CA TRP A 9 -30.53 -3.02 -47.51
C TRP A 9 -30.26 -4.43 -48.10
N GLY A 10 -30.73 -5.50 -47.45
CA GLY A 10 -30.72 -6.86 -48.01
C GLY A 10 -31.37 -7.90 -47.09
N ILE A 11 -32.70 -7.94 -47.11
CA ILE A 11 -33.62 -8.86 -46.39
C ILE A 11 -33.91 -10.10 -47.27
N VAL A 12 -34.38 -11.21 -46.65
CA VAL A 12 -35.47 -12.16 -47.06
C VAL A 12 -35.09 -13.62 -46.70
N ILE A 13 -35.89 -14.57 -46.15
CA ILE A 13 -37.15 -14.73 -45.37
C ILE A 13 -37.32 -16.27 -45.18
N GLY A 14 -38.04 -16.73 -44.13
CA GLY A 14 -38.72 -18.05 -44.10
C GLY A 14 -38.85 -18.70 -42.72
N ILE A 15 -39.69 -18.19 -41.80
CA ILE A 15 -41.11 -18.55 -41.50
C ILE A 15 -41.33 -19.91 -40.83
N SER A 16 -41.82 -19.88 -39.58
CA SER A 16 -42.91 -20.74 -39.06
C SER A 16 -43.58 -20.05 -37.86
N ILE A 17 -44.90 -19.92 -37.93
CA ILE A 17 -45.79 -19.11 -37.08
C ILE A 17 -46.44 -19.99 -36.00
N PHE A 18 -46.54 -19.51 -34.75
CA PHE A 18 -47.76 -19.63 -33.95
C PHE A 18 -47.90 -18.41 -33.02
N GLN A 19 -49.08 -17.79 -33.10
CA GLN A 19 -49.49 -16.58 -32.38
C GLN A 19 -49.71 -16.84 -30.88
N LEU A 20 -49.44 -15.84 -30.04
CA LEU A 20 -50.38 -15.38 -28.98
C LEU A 20 -50.04 -13.96 -28.53
N ASN A 21 -51.12 -13.18 -28.33
CA ASN A 21 -51.19 -11.73 -28.23
C ASN A 21 -50.37 -11.07 -27.10
N CYS A 22 -49.82 -9.90 -27.42
CA CYS A 22 -49.35 -8.90 -26.46
C CYS A 22 -50.49 -8.33 -25.61
N LYS A 23 -50.29 -8.27 -24.29
CA LYS A 23 -50.82 -7.21 -23.42
C LYS A 23 -49.67 -6.69 -22.57
N ASN A 24 -49.55 -5.36 -22.53
CA ASN A 24 -48.52 -4.61 -21.82
C ASN A 24 -48.41 -4.99 -20.34
N GLU A 25 -47.23 -5.43 -19.89
CA GLU A 25 -46.81 -5.32 -18.50
C GLU A 25 -45.43 -4.64 -18.39
N LYS A 26 -45.31 -3.82 -17.36
CA LYS A 26 -44.17 -2.97 -16.98
C LYS A 26 -42.88 -3.79 -16.80
N PRO A 27 -41.69 -3.17 -16.95
CA PRO A 27 -40.42 -3.85 -16.70
C PRO A 27 -40.34 -4.32 -15.25
N SER A 28 -40.19 -5.63 -15.08
CA SER A 28 -40.02 -6.30 -13.79
C SER A 28 -38.71 -5.89 -13.13
N SER A 29 -38.81 -5.71 -11.82
CA SER A 29 -37.78 -5.31 -10.88
C SER A 29 -36.68 -6.36 -10.70
N ALA A 30 -35.50 -5.84 -10.36
CA ALA A 30 -34.32 -6.56 -9.90
C ALA A 30 -34.64 -7.71 -8.89
N SER A 31 -34.34 -8.94 -9.30
CA SER A 31 -34.15 -10.13 -8.45
C SER A 31 -33.50 -11.18 -9.37
N SER A 32 -32.47 -11.95 -9.06
CA SER A 32 -31.95 -12.46 -7.79
C SER A 32 -30.50 -12.93 -8.02
N GLU A 33 -29.53 -12.41 -7.26
CA GLU A 33 -28.14 -12.90 -7.23
C GLU A 33 -27.91 -13.60 -5.88
N SER A 34 -28.02 -14.93 -5.86
CA SER A 34 -27.87 -15.77 -4.65
C SER A 34 -26.39 -15.97 -4.29
N VAL A 35 -25.88 -15.19 -3.33
CA VAL A 35 -24.56 -15.36 -2.69
C VAL A 35 -24.68 -16.26 -1.46
N THR A 36 -23.66 -17.07 -1.23
CA THR A 36 -23.68 -18.17 -0.27
C THR A 36 -23.33 -17.69 1.15
N VAL A 37 -24.35 -17.54 1.99
CA VAL A 37 -24.24 -17.17 3.42
C VAL A 37 -24.38 -18.42 4.30
N LEU A 38 -23.51 -18.57 5.30
CA LEU A 38 -23.64 -19.55 6.38
C LEU A 38 -24.46 -18.94 7.52
N SER A 39 -25.73 -19.30 7.63
CA SER A 39 -26.67 -18.78 8.63
C SER A 39 -27.41 -19.89 9.39
N SER A 40 -27.87 -19.53 10.58
CA SER A 40 -28.68 -20.33 11.50
C SER A 40 -30.06 -20.71 10.95
N GLY A 41 -30.10 -21.68 10.01
CA GLY A 41 -31.27 -22.38 9.42
C GLY A 41 -32.23 -21.48 8.60
N THR A 42 -32.77 -21.81 7.43
CA THR A 42 -32.99 -23.07 6.68
C THR A 42 -32.58 -22.92 5.20
N ARG A 43 -32.17 -23.99 4.51
CA ARG A 43 -31.89 -23.99 3.05
C ARG A 43 -32.51 -25.19 2.33
N ALA A 44 -33.05 -24.95 1.14
CA ALA A 44 -32.72 -25.62 -0.12
C ALA A 44 -33.35 -24.85 -1.33
N ASP A 45 -32.46 -24.15 -2.05
CA ASP A 45 -32.42 -23.73 -3.46
C ASP A 45 -33.66 -23.38 -4.30
N GLY A 46 -33.64 -22.15 -4.84
CA GLY A 46 -33.87 -21.91 -6.27
C GLY A 46 -35.16 -21.23 -6.70
N ILE A 47 -35.03 -19.96 -7.13
CA ILE A 47 -35.94 -19.14 -7.95
C ILE A 47 -37.07 -18.43 -7.18
N GLY A 48 -36.84 -17.13 -6.90
CA GLY A 48 -37.78 -16.21 -6.28
C GLY A 48 -37.78 -16.25 -4.76
N GLN A 49 -36.95 -15.44 -4.11
CA GLN A 49 -37.02 -15.26 -2.65
C GLN A 49 -38.24 -14.41 -2.27
N THR A 50 -39.43 -15.02 -2.33
CA THR A 50 -40.41 -14.86 -1.25
C THR A 50 -39.84 -15.44 0.03
N PRO A 51 -40.17 -14.92 1.23
CA PRO A 51 -39.69 -15.49 2.48
C PRO A 51 -40.09 -16.97 2.53
N ILE A 52 -39.12 -17.87 2.41
CA ILE A 52 -39.29 -19.25 2.82
C ILE A 52 -38.87 -19.26 4.29
N ASP A 53 -39.73 -18.69 5.15
CA ASP A 53 -40.12 -19.47 6.32
C ASP A 53 -40.43 -20.88 5.78
N PRO A 54 -40.02 -21.99 6.42
CA PRO A 54 -40.85 -23.19 6.24
C PRO A 54 -42.28 -22.67 6.45
N PRO A 55 -43.23 -22.85 5.49
CA PRO A 55 -44.61 -22.46 5.76
C PRO A 55 -44.85 -22.97 7.15
N ASN A 56 -45.19 -22.08 8.10
CA ASN A 56 -45.27 -22.41 9.50
C ASN A 56 -45.91 -23.79 9.50
N ASN A 57 -45.10 -24.84 9.70
CA ASN A 57 -45.62 -26.09 10.16
C ASN A 57 -45.80 -25.69 11.61
N THR A 58 -46.79 -24.80 11.86
CA THR A 58 -47.82 -25.04 12.84
C THR A 58 -47.91 -26.54 12.81
N PRO A 59 -47.33 -27.24 13.79
CA PRO A 59 -47.55 -28.67 13.87
C PRO A 59 -49.05 -28.79 13.63
N THR A 60 -49.45 -29.60 12.64
CA THR A 60 -50.85 -29.93 12.43
C THR A 60 -51.22 -30.75 13.65
N LEU A 61 -51.37 -30.04 14.77
CA LEU A 61 -51.75 -30.56 16.04
C LEU A 61 -53.18 -31.01 15.79
N PRO A 62 -53.44 -32.32 15.83
CA PRO A 62 -54.77 -32.83 15.56
C PRO A 62 -55.75 -32.07 16.45
N THR A 63 -56.77 -31.46 15.82
CA THR A 63 -57.80 -30.73 16.56
C THR A 63 -58.48 -31.73 17.49
N PRO A 64 -58.48 -31.49 18.82
CA PRO A 64 -59.14 -32.39 19.75
C PRO A 64 -60.60 -32.61 19.32
N SER A 65 -61.08 -33.85 19.42
CA SER A 65 -62.49 -34.15 19.16
C SER A 65 -63.37 -33.33 20.11
N GLY A 66 -64.19 -32.43 19.58
CA GLY A 66 -65.07 -31.56 20.38
C GLY A 66 -64.52 -30.16 20.65
N PHE A 67 -63.41 -29.73 20.05
CA PHE A 67 -62.93 -28.34 20.15
C PHE A 67 -64.01 -27.35 19.69
N GLY A 68 -64.48 -26.50 20.61
CA GLY A 68 -65.57 -25.55 20.40
C GLY A 68 -66.99 -26.05 20.68
N SER A 69 -67.17 -27.31 21.11
CA SER A 69 -68.50 -27.89 21.32
C SER A 69 -69.20 -27.40 22.60
N SER A 70 -68.45 -26.94 23.59
CA SER A 70 -68.96 -26.44 24.88
C SER A 70 -68.99 -24.91 24.98
N GLY A 71 -68.60 -24.21 23.92
CA GLY A 71 -68.43 -22.75 23.86
C GLY A 71 -67.09 -22.35 23.21
N PRO A 72 -66.77 -21.04 23.15
CA PRO A 72 -65.49 -20.58 22.61
C PRO A 72 -64.32 -21.11 23.43
N GLU A 73 -63.43 -21.85 22.78
CA GLU A 73 -62.22 -22.48 23.33
C GLU A 73 -60.99 -21.98 22.59
N VAL A 74 -59.80 -22.10 23.19
CA VAL A 74 -58.53 -21.69 22.59
C VAL A 74 -57.45 -22.73 22.81
N ARG A 75 -56.50 -22.83 21.86
CA ARG A 75 -55.35 -23.73 21.93
C ARG A 75 -54.09 -23.08 21.40
N PHE A 76 -52.93 -23.57 21.83
CA PHE A 76 -51.64 -23.26 21.19
C PHE A 76 -51.51 -23.95 19.84
N LEU A 77 -50.88 -23.24 18.90
CA LEU A 77 -50.43 -23.76 17.61
C LEU A 77 -48.93 -24.13 17.62
N PHE A 78 -48.36 -24.37 18.80
CA PHE A 78 -46.95 -24.72 19.00
C PHE A 78 -46.80 -25.78 20.11
N LEU A 79 -45.62 -26.42 20.17
CA LEU A 79 -45.29 -27.40 21.21
C LEU A 79 -44.82 -26.67 22.49
N PRO A 80 -45.44 -26.92 23.66
CA PRO A 80 -45.16 -26.14 24.87
C PRO A 80 -43.81 -26.46 25.54
N ASN A 81 -43.13 -27.53 25.14
CA ASN A 81 -41.93 -28.02 25.84
C ASN A 81 -40.61 -27.41 25.34
N SER A 82 -40.64 -26.67 24.23
CA SER A 82 -39.45 -26.05 23.61
C SER A 82 -39.92 -24.91 22.70
N VAL A 83 -40.28 -23.78 23.32
CA VAL A 83 -40.76 -22.60 22.61
C VAL A 83 -39.58 -21.70 22.25
N ASP A 84 -39.45 -21.43 20.94
CA ASP A 84 -38.53 -20.41 20.44
C ASP A 84 -38.91 -19.06 21.04
N ARG A 85 -38.00 -18.54 21.85
CA ARG A 85 -38.13 -17.35 22.71
C ARG A 85 -38.34 -16.06 21.92
N TYR A 86 -38.10 -16.14 20.63
CA TYR A 86 -38.17 -15.05 19.69
C TYR A 86 -39.31 -15.16 18.68
N LYS A 87 -40.03 -16.29 18.65
CA LYS A 87 -41.18 -16.46 17.76
C LYS A 87 -42.46 -15.93 18.41
N PRO A 88 -43.41 -15.45 17.60
CA PRO A 88 -44.75 -15.14 18.10
C PRO A 88 -45.40 -16.39 18.71
N LEU A 89 -46.15 -16.22 19.79
CA LEU A 89 -47.01 -17.28 20.30
C LEU A 89 -48.28 -17.29 19.47
N GLU A 90 -48.56 -18.40 18.80
CA GLU A 90 -49.73 -18.55 17.96
C GLU A 90 -50.85 -19.31 18.71
N LEU A 91 -52.02 -18.69 18.72
CA LEU A 91 -53.25 -19.18 19.33
C LEU A 91 -54.31 -19.36 18.25
N GLN A 92 -55.08 -20.44 18.38
CA GLN A 92 -56.30 -20.65 17.60
C GLN A 92 -57.50 -20.77 18.52
N PHE A 93 -58.53 -20.00 18.22
CA PHE A 93 -59.85 -20.06 18.83
C PHE A 93 -60.77 -20.99 18.03
N SER A 94 -61.75 -21.60 18.70
CA SER A 94 -62.76 -22.43 18.06
C SER A 94 -63.78 -21.63 17.24
N GLU A 95 -63.96 -20.35 17.57
CA GLU A 95 -64.89 -19.42 16.91
C GLU A 95 -64.29 -18.02 16.78
N ALA A 96 -64.94 -17.15 16.00
CA ALA A 96 -64.48 -15.77 15.81
C ALA A 96 -64.61 -14.96 17.11
N MET A 97 -63.54 -14.26 17.51
CA MET A 97 -63.46 -13.53 18.78
C MET A 97 -63.42 -12.01 18.57
N ASP A 98 -63.99 -11.25 19.51
CA ASP A 98 -63.87 -9.78 19.53
C ASP A 98 -62.44 -9.36 19.96
N PRO A 99 -61.67 -8.68 19.09
CA PRO A 99 -60.29 -8.28 19.38
C PRO A 99 -60.12 -7.46 20.66
N THR A 100 -61.09 -6.58 20.97
CA THR A 100 -61.01 -5.67 22.13
C THR A 100 -61.19 -6.43 23.43
N SER A 101 -62.18 -7.33 23.49
CA SER A 101 -62.43 -8.18 24.65
C SER A 101 -61.24 -9.10 24.95
N VAL A 102 -60.63 -9.70 23.92
CA VAL A 102 -59.46 -10.58 24.05
C VAL A 102 -58.24 -9.80 24.53
N SER A 103 -58.04 -8.58 24.04
CA SER A 103 -56.93 -7.71 24.48
C SER A 103 -57.00 -7.37 25.98
N ASN A 104 -58.20 -7.27 26.53
CA ASN A 104 -58.40 -6.99 27.96
C ASN A 104 -58.39 -8.25 28.84
N ALA A 105 -58.50 -9.44 28.23
CA ALA A 105 -58.62 -10.72 28.92
C ALA A 105 -57.29 -11.48 29.03
N ILE A 106 -56.30 -11.15 28.18
CA ILE A 106 -55.04 -11.87 28.09
C ILE A 106 -54.02 -11.38 29.12
N THR A 107 -53.36 -12.31 29.80
CA THR A 107 -52.22 -12.05 30.70
C THR A 107 -51.15 -13.10 30.47
N ILE A 108 -49.88 -12.68 30.42
CA ILE A 108 -48.74 -13.59 30.26
C ILE A 108 -47.83 -13.43 31.48
N ARG A 109 -47.57 -14.52 32.19
CA ARG A 109 -46.75 -14.52 33.41
C ARG A 109 -45.50 -15.34 33.21
N ASN A 110 -44.36 -14.83 33.64
CA ASN A 110 -43.16 -15.62 33.85
C ASN A 110 -43.28 -16.27 35.24
N LEU A 111 -43.60 -17.57 35.26
CA LEU A 111 -43.76 -18.32 36.51
C LEU A 111 -42.45 -18.50 37.27
N THR A 112 -41.32 -18.42 36.57
CA THR A 112 -40.00 -18.64 37.15
C THR A 112 -39.49 -17.40 37.89
N MET A 113 -39.75 -16.21 37.34
CA MET A 113 -39.36 -14.93 37.93
C MET A 113 -40.47 -14.24 38.73
N GLY A 114 -41.71 -14.73 38.64
CA GLY A 114 -42.87 -14.12 39.30
C GLY A 114 -43.29 -12.77 38.69
N THR A 115 -42.94 -12.49 37.44
CA THR A 115 -43.21 -11.23 36.76
C THR A 115 -44.28 -11.37 35.67
N THR A 116 -45.03 -10.30 35.40
CA THR A 116 -45.98 -10.25 34.27
C THR A 116 -45.28 -9.64 33.05
N VAL A 117 -45.41 -10.28 31.89
CA VAL A 117 -44.94 -9.72 30.62
C VAL A 117 -45.90 -8.62 30.21
N SER A 118 -45.43 -7.38 30.19
CA SER A 118 -46.26 -6.20 29.88
C SER A 118 -46.07 -5.67 28.45
N ASN A 119 -44.97 -6.05 27.80
CA ASN A 119 -44.59 -5.57 26.47
C ASN A 119 -44.89 -6.66 25.42
N TYR A 120 -46.12 -6.71 24.90
CA TYR A 120 -46.50 -7.54 23.76
C TYR A 120 -47.58 -6.85 22.92
N SER A 121 -47.74 -7.29 21.69
CA SER A 121 -48.78 -6.84 20.76
C SER A 121 -49.58 -8.02 20.24
N LEU A 122 -50.86 -7.78 19.98
CA LEU A 122 -51.81 -8.76 19.50
C LEU A 122 -52.08 -8.51 18.03
N ARG A 123 -51.83 -9.53 17.20
CA ARG A 123 -52.11 -9.46 15.76
C ARG A 123 -53.02 -10.60 15.36
N TRP A 124 -54.21 -10.25 14.88
CA TRP A 124 -55.12 -11.22 14.29
C TRP A 124 -54.67 -11.56 12.87
N THR A 125 -54.43 -12.84 12.61
CA THR A 125 -54.13 -13.35 11.25
C THR A 125 -55.39 -13.84 10.54
N SER A 126 -56.42 -14.18 11.32
CA SER A 126 -57.79 -14.43 10.89
C SER A 126 -58.73 -14.14 12.08
N PRO A 127 -60.06 -14.11 11.93
CA PRO A 127 -60.99 -13.92 13.05
C PRO A 127 -60.86 -14.97 14.18
N ILE A 128 -60.23 -16.10 13.89
CA ILE A 128 -60.04 -17.23 14.83
C ILE A 128 -58.57 -17.45 15.22
N ASN A 129 -57.62 -16.75 14.61
CA ASN A 129 -56.19 -16.96 14.86
C ASN A 129 -55.55 -15.68 15.36
N LEU A 130 -54.88 -15.78 16.50
CA LEU A 130 -54.19 -14.69 17.17
C LEU A 130 -52.71 -15.01 17.27
N SER A 131 -51.89 -14.07 16.80
CA SER A 131 -50.44 -14.07 16.97
C SER A 131 -50.08 -13.06 18.04
N ILE A 132 -49.51 -13.53 19.14
CA ILE A 132 -48.97 -12.69 20.20
C ILE A 132 -47.50 -12.46 19.89
N ARG A 133 -47.15 -11.19 19.63
CA ARG A 133 -45.77 -10.79 19.37
C ARG A 133 -45.22 -10.11 20.60
N MET A 134 -44.20 -10.70 21.21
CA MET A 134 -43.51 -10.08 22.33
C MET A 134 -42.75 -8.84 21.85
N GLY A 135 -42.78 -7.77 22.65
CA GLY A 135 -42.02 -6.54 22.40
C GLY A 135 -40.57 -6.62 22.88
N GLU A 136 -40.26 -7.61 23.73
CA GLU A 136 -38.91 -7.98 24.18
C GLU A 136 -38.80 -9.52 24.19
N GLU A 137 -37.57 -10.05 24.10
CA GLU A 137 -37.30 -11.49 24.13
C GLU A 137 -37.79 -12.13 25.44
N LEU A 138 -38.39 -13.33 25.35
CA LEU A 138 -38.64 -14.13 26.55
C LEU A 138 -37.32 -14.67 27.13
N ASN A 139 -37.07 -14.44 28.42
CA ASN A 139 -35.91 -14.96 29.14
C ASN A 139 -35.69 -16.47 28.91
N SER A 140 -34.43 -16.88 28.76
CA SER A 140 -34.04 -18.26 28.47
C SER A 140 -34.35 -19.22 29.60
N ASN A 141 -34.73 -20.45 29.23
CA ASN A 141 -34.94 -21.54 30.18
C ASN A 141 -35.90 -21.15 31.32
N GLN A 142 -36.95 -20.39 30.99
CA GLN A 142 -37.99 -20.00 31.92
C GLN A 142 -39.32 -20.65 31.53
N ASN A 143 -40.12 -20.91 32.55
CA ASN A 143 -41.51 -21.32 32.43
C ASN A 143 -42.41 -20.08 32.41
N TYR A 144 -43.26 -20.02 31.38
CA TYR A 144 -44.28 -18.98 31.21
C TYR A 144 -45.67 -19.60 31.23
N GLU A 145 -46.66 -18.76 31.47
CA GLU A 145 -48.08 -19.12 31.43
C GLU A 145 -48.85 -18.05 30.67
N VAL A 146 -49.67 -18.48 29.70
CA VAL A 146 -50.67 -17.62 29.06
C VAL A 146 -52.01 -17.89 29.71
N GLU A 147 -52.65 -16.84 30.20
CA GLU A 147 -53.98 -16.85 30.79
C GLU A 147 -54.93 -15.98 29.92
N LEU A 148 -56.07 -16.55 29.52
CA LEU A 148 -57.18 -15.85 28.90
C LEU A 148 -58.42 -16.11 29.75
N ASN A 149 -58.99 -15.06 30.35
CA ASN A 149 -60.14 -15.18 31.24
C ASN A 149 -61.49 -14.97 30.49
N GLN A 150 -62.61 -15.05 31.22
CA GLN A 150 -63.97 -14.97 30.68
C GLN A 150 -64.35 -13.58 30.12
N ILE A 151 -63.49 -12.55 30.24
CA ILE A 151 -63.73 -11.23 29.65
C ILE A 151 -63.69 -11.32 28.11
N ALA A 152 -62.91 -12.25 27.55
CA ALA A 152 -62.87 -12.50 26.11
C ALA A 152 -64.20 -13.07 25.61
N LYS A 153 -64.74 -12.54 24.50
CA LYS A 153 -66.04 -12.94 23.96
C LYS A 153 -66.00 -13.23 22.46
N SER A 154 -66.87 -14.13 22.00
CA SER A 154 -67.10 -14.38 20.58
C SER A 154 -67.68 -13.13 19.89
N THR A 155 -67.23 -12.79 18.68
CA THR A 155 -67.69 -11.61 17.92
C THR A 155 -69.18 -11.64 17.62
N ASN A 156 -69.71 -12.82 17.26
CA ASN A 156 -71.05 -12.94 16.70
C ASN A 156 -72.12 -13.30 17.74
N GLN A 157 -71.75 -14.05 18.79
CA GLN A 157 -72.71 -14.60 19.75
C GLN A 157 -72.56 -13.98 21.16
N ASN A 158 -71.55 -13.13 21.38
CA ASN A 158 -71.24 -12.50 22.67
C ASN A 158 -71.09 -13.51 23.85
N ILE A 159 -70.76 -14.77 23.55
CA ILE A 159 -70.52 -15.83 24.53
C ILE A 159 -69.10 -15.67 25.08
N SER A 160 -68.95 -15.87 26.40
CA SER A 160 -67.65 -15.75 27.08
C SER A 160 -66.75 -16.95 26.77
N LEU A 161 -65.45 -16.70 26.60
CA LEU A 161 -64.43 -17.72 26.41
C LEU A 161 -64.36 -18.64 27.65
N ILE A 162 -64.23 -19.95 27.42
CA ILE A 162 -63.87 -20.90 28.47
C ILE A 162 -62.45 -20.54 28.96
N PRO A 163 -62.23 -20.31 30.27
CA PRO A 163 -60.93 -19.89 30.78
C PRO A 163 -59.81 -20.79 30.28
N PHE A 164 -58.79 -20.18 29.67
CA PHE A 164 -57.63 -20.88 29.17
C PHE A 164 -56.41 -20.50 29.97
N ARG A 165 -55.71 -21.52 30.45
CA ARG A 165 -54.47 -21.38 31.18
C ARG A 165 -53.54 -22.51 30.75
N GLN A 166 -52.45 -22.16 30.09
CA GLN A 166 -51.48 -23.15 29.64
C GLN A 166 -50.06 -22.63 29.78
N SER A 167 -49.20 -23.48 30.35
CA SER A 167 -47.79 -23.17 30.55
C SER A 167 -46.95 -23.64 29.36
N PHE A 168 -45.85 -22.96 29.11
CA PHE A 168 -44.84 -23.35 28.13
C PHE A 168 -43.44 -23.02 28.65
N GLN A 169 -42.45 -23.79 28.22
CA GLN A 169 -41.05 -23.60 28.54
C GLN A 169 -40.30 -23.05 27.33
N THR A 170 -39.47 -22.05 27.60
CA THR A 170 -38.61 -21.41 26.61
C THR A 170 -37.29 -22.16 26.42
N ASP A 171 -36.77 -22.17 25.19
CA ASP A 171 -35.55 -22.89 24.84
C ASP A 171 -34.32 -22.44 25.65
N LYS A 172 -33.39 -23.38 25.90
CA LYS A 172 -32.09 -23.04 26.50
C LYS A 172 -31.20 -22.33 25.47
N ASN A 173 -30.59 -21.21 25.85
CA ASN A 173 -29.65 -20.49 24.99
C ASN A 173 -28.29 -21.20 24.97
N ILE A 174 -28.03 -21.99 23.92
CA ILE A 174 -26.74 -22.67 23.75
C ILE A 174 -25.68 -21.63 23.40
N GLN A 175 -24.69 -21.49 24.28
CA GLN A 175 -23.53 -20.62 24.12
C GLN A 175 -22.27 -21.47 24.05
N ILE A 176 -21.36 -21.10 23.15
CA ILE A 176 -20.05 -21.74 23.04
C ILE A 176 -18.95 -20.74 23.38
N THR A 177 -18.26 -21.02 24.49
CA THR A 177 -16.97 -20.41 24.81
C THR A 177 -15.89 -21.04 23.93
N ARG A 178 -15.01 -20.20 23.38
CA ARG A 178 -14.00 -20.58 22.39
C ARG A 178 -12.66 -20.02 22.83
N SER A 179 -11.62 -20.85 22.80
CA SER A 179 -10.25 -20.40 23.02
C SER A 179 -9.25 -21.22 22.21
N LEU A 180 -8.16 -20.59 21.80
CA LEU A 180 -7.04 -21.26 21.15
C LEU A 180 -5.97 -21.57 22.20
N LEU A 181 -5.66 -22.84 22.39
CA LEU A 181 -4.55 -23.31 23.19
C LEU A 181 -3.30 -23.44 22.29
N VAL A 182 -2.25 -22.71 22.62
CA VAL A 182 -0.98 -22.65 21.88
C VAL A 182 0.14 -23.18 22.77
N ASN A 183 0.96 -24.08 22.23
CA ASN A 183 2.08 -24.72 22.92
C ASN A 183 1.70 -25.39 24.26
N GLU A 184 0.46 -25.88 24.36
CA GLU A 184 -0.10 -26.55 25.55
C GLU A 184 -0.16 -25.70 26.84
N SER A 185 0.35 -24.46 26.84
CA SER A 185 0.45 -23.62 28.04
C SER A 185 -0.26 -22.27 27.93
N ILE A 186 -0.47 -21.73 26.72
CA ILE A 186 -1.02 -20.39 26.51
C ILE A 186 -2.42 -20.50 25.93
N THR A 187 -3.41 -19.91 26.60
CA THR A 187 -4.80 -19.89 26.13
C THR A 187 -5.20 -18.49 25.69
N TYR A 188 -5.58 -18.33 24.42
CA TYR A 188 -6.10 -17.09 23.86
C TYR A 188 -7.62 -17.18 23.72
N PRO A 189 -8.39 -16.36 24.46
CA PRO A 189 -9.85 -16.33 24.31
C PRO A 189 -10.24 -15.71 22.96
N VAL A 190 -11.23 -16.32 22.31
CA VAL A 190 -11.81 -15.85 21.04
C VAL A 190 -12.98 -14.92 21.33
N SER A 191 -13.31 -14.04 20.36
CA SER A 191 -14.43 -13.07 20.44
C SER A 191 -14.26 -11.99 21.52
N THR A 192 -13.02 -11.66 21.88
CA THR A 192 -12.71 -10.50 22.73
C THR A 192 -12.57 -9.22 21.90
N ASP A 193 -12.17 -8.11 22.53
CA ASP A 193 -11.78 -6.86 21.89
C ASP A 193 -10.33 -6.87 21.35
N LYS A 194 -9.61 -7.97 21.54
CA LYS A 194 -8.24 -8.20 21.05
C LYS A 194 -8.20 -9.24 19.95
N GLY A 195 -7.42 -8.95 18.91
CA GLY A 195 -7.10 -9.91 17.86
C GLY A 195 -6.20 -11.04 18.37
N ILE A 196 -6.04 -12.10 17.58
CA ILE A 196 -5.11 -13.19 17.89
C ILE A 196 -4.11 -13.31 16.73
N VAL A 197 -2.82 -13.19 17.04
CA VAL A 197 -1.72 -13.30 16.07
C VAL A 197 -0.69 -14.30 16.57
N ILE A 198 -0.53 -15.40 15.83
CA ILE A 198 0.25 -16.57 16.24
C ILE A 198 1.47 -16.71 15.33
N ASP A 199 2.66 -16.73 15.94
CA ASP A 199 3.93 -16.96 15.24
C ASP A 199 4.14 -18.45 14.96
N LYS A 200 4.14 -18.82 13.68
CA LYS A 200 4.41 -20.19 13.22
C LYS A 200 5.75 -20.72 13.72
N ASN A 201 6.80 -19.89 13.78
CA ASN A 201 8.15 -20.32 14.16
C ASN A 201 8.25 -20.69 15.65
N GLN A 202 7.31 -20.21 16.46
CA GLN A 202 7.25 -20.47 17.90
C GLN A 202 6.14 -21.46 18.28
N THR A 203 5.36 -21.95 17.31
CA THR A 203 4.19 -22.79 17.56
C THR A 203 4.52 -24.27 17.35
N THR A 204 4.43 -25.06 18.42
CA THR A 204 4.57 -26.53 18.39
C THR A 204 3.23 -27.25 18.49
N ASN A 205 2.21 -26.58 19.02
CA ASN A 205 0.86 -27.12 19.16
C ASN A 205 -0.18 -25.99 19.02
N LEU A 206 -1.29 -26.26 18.33
CA LEU A 206 -2.43 -25.36 18.20
C LEU A 206 -3.73 -26.16 18.28
N ARG A 207 -4.51 -25.94 19.35
CA ARG A 207 -5.79 -26.60 19.58
C ARG A 207 -6.91 -25.58 19.78
N LEU A 208 -8.10 -25.89 19.28
CA LEU A 208 -9.32 -25.18 19.59
C LEU A 208 -10.03 -25.86 20.75
N GLU A 209 -10.19 -25.13 21.85
CA GLU A 209 -10.97 -25.53 23.02
C GLU A 209 -12.37 -24.91 22.95
N LEU A 210 -13.39 -25.75 23.15
CA LEU A 210 -14.80 -25.40 23.15
C LEU A 210 -15.43 -25.77 24.49
N GLY A 211 -16.05 -24.79 25.15
CA GLY A 211 -16.89 -25.01 26.33
C GLY A 211 -18.35 -24.76 26.00
N ILE A 212 -19.19 -25.75 26.24
CA ILE A 212 -20.62 -25.80 25.90
C ILE A 212 -21.43 -25.74 27.19
N ASN A 213 -22.33 -24.75 27.31
CA ASN A 213 -23.11 -24.53 28.53
C ASN A 213 -24.30 -25.49 28.73
N PHE A 214 -24.90 -25.99 27.64
CA PHE A 214 -26.01 -26.94 27.66
C PHE A 214 -25.74 -28.11 26.70
N PRO A 215 -24.78 -28.99 27.02
CA PRO A 215 -24.40 -30.11 26.18
C PRO A 215 -25.57 -31.07 25.88
N GLU A 216 -26.50 -31.21 26.82
CA GLU A 216 -27.68 -32.07 26.72
C GLU A 216 -28.70 -31.59 25.67
N GLU A 217 -28.70 -30.30 25.33
CA GLU A 217 -29.58 -29.72 24.29
C GLU A 217 -28.89 -29.64 22.91
N THR A 218 -27.63 -30.06 22.83
CA THR A 218 -26.81 -29.95 21.62
C THR A 218 -26.82 -31.27 20.84
N LYS A 219 -27.36 -31.23 19.61
CA LYS A 219 -27.45 -32.38 18.72
C LYS A 219 -26.12 -32.65 18.00
N GLU A 220 -25.56 -31.65 17.32
CA GLU A 220 -24.32 -31.78 16.55
C GLU A 220 -23.48 -30.50 16.59
N ILE A 221 -22.15 -30.65 16.50
CA ILE A 221 -21.21 -29.54 16.33
C ILE A 221 -20.26 -29.83 15.18
N PHE A 222 -20.08 -28.85 14.30
CA PHE A 222 -19.11 -28.85 13.21
C PHE A 222 -18.13 -27.69 13.38
N LEU A 223 -16.86 -27.95 13.11
CA LEU A 223 -15.82 -26.93 12.98
C LEU A 223 -15.47 -26.80 11.50
N CYS A 224 -15.55 -25.58 10.98
CA CYS A 224 -15.58 -25.33 9.54
C CYS A 224 -14.62 -24.21 9.16
N LYS A 225 -13.99 -24.32 7.99
CA LYS A 225 -13.11 -23.29 7.45
C LYS A 225 -13.81 -22.54 6.32
N LEU A 226 -13.99 -21.23 6.49
CA LEU A 226 -14.72 -20.39 5.55
C LEU A 226 -13.93 -20.22 4.24
N GLY A 227 -14.61 -20.34 3.10
CA GLY A 227 -14.00 -20.18 1.77
C GLY A 227 -13.29 -21.44 1.23
N GLN A 228 -13.13 -22.49 2.05
CA GLN A 228 -12.70 -23.80 1.57
C GLN A 228 -13.92 -24.58 1.08
N THR A 229 -14.08 -24.72 -0.24
CA THR A 229 -15.27 -25.34 -0.85
C THR A 229 -15.11 -26.82 -1.16
N HIS A 230 -13.88 -27.33 -1.17
CA HIS A 230 -13.55 -28.72 -1.50
C HIS A 230 -12.46 -29.26 -0.57
N SER A 231 -12.53 -30.55 -0.26
CA SER A 231 -11.44 -31.33 0.35
C SER A 231 -11.48 -32.74 -0.24
N VAL A 232 -10.30 -33.31 -0.46
CA VAL A 232 -10.14 -34.69 -0.93
C VAL A 232 -10.11 -35.70 0.23
N ASP A 233 -10.11 -35.21 1.47
CA ASP A 233 -10.07 -36.05 2.67
C ASP A 233 -11.47 -36.67 2.94
N PRO A 234 -11.58 -38.00 3.12
CA PRO A 234 -12.86 -38.68 3.37
C PRO A 234 -13.49 -38.29 4.72
N LEU A 235 -12.74 -37.71 5.65
CA LEU A 235 -13.25 -37.20 6.93
C LEU A 235 -13.89 -35.81 6.82
N SER A 236 -13.82 -35.20 5.63
CA SER A 236 -14.38 -33.87 5.38
C SER A 236 -15.91 -33.89 5.35
N VAL A 237 -16.51 -32.82 5.89
CA VAL A 237 -17.96 -32.62 5.89
C VAL A 237 -18.29 -31.24 5.32
N ILE A 238 -19.35 -31.18 4.50
CA ILE A 238 -19.89 -29.91 4.01
C ILE A 238 -20.64 -29.21 5.15
N CYS A 239 -20.09 -28.08 5.60
CA CYS A 239 -20.62 -27.34 6.75
C CYS A 239 -21.82 -26.45 6.42
N SER A 240 -21.88 -25.93 5.19
CA SER A 240 -23.15 -25.65 4.52
C SER A 240 -22.93 -25.64 3.03
N SER A 241 -24.01 -25.97 2.31
CA SER A 241 -24.24 -25.88 0.86
C SER A 241 -23.25 -24.96 0.11
N ILE A 242 -22.04 -25.51 -0.12
CA ILE A 242 -20.97 -25.05 -1.00
C ILE A 242 -20.16 -23.82 -0.50
N VAL A 243 -20.06 -23.58 0.80
CA VAL A 243 -19.37 -22.38 1.36
C VAL A 243 -18.15 -22.68 2.21
N ALA A 244 -18.17 -23.85 2.85
CA ALA A 244 -17.15 -24.26 3.80
C ALA A 244 -17.13 -25.78 3.93
N VAL A 245 -15.93 -26.30 4.04
CA VAL A 245 -15.62 -27.67 4.42
C VAL A 245 -15.10 -27.65 5.85
N GLY A 246 -15.41 -28.69 6.59
CA GLY A 246 -15.02 -28.83 7.98
C GLY A 246 -15.02 -30.27 8.46
N VAL A 247 -15.04 -30.40 9.77
CA VAL A 247 -15.01 -31.66 10.49
C VAL A 247 -16.13 -31.69 11.52
N ARG A 248 -16.66 -32.87 11.79
CA ARG A 248 -17.64 -33.07 12.84
C ARG A 248 -16.92 -33.25 14.18
N ILE A 249 -17.24 -32.40 15.16
CA ILE A 249 -16.63 -32.42 16.50
C ILE A 249 -17.41 -33.33 17.46
N CYS A 250 -18.74 -33.31 17.39
CA CYS A 250 -19.60 -34.25 18.12
C CYS A 250 -20.88 -34.57 17.35
N ASN A 251 -21.43 -35.76 17.63
CA ASN A 251 -22.67 -36.26 17.05
C ASN A 251 -23.47 -37.01 18.13
N GLN A 252 -24.53 -36.39 18.64
CA GLN A 252 -25.32 -36.88 19.78
C GLN A 252 -24.44 -37.06 21.04
N ASN A 253 -24.94 -36.71 22.24
CA ASN A 253 -24.16 -36.77 23.49
C ASN A 253 -22.87 -35.92 23.47
N CYS A 254 -22.94 -34.66 23.02
CA CYS A 254 -21.84 -33.71 23.20
C CYS A 254 -21.55 -33.55 24.71
N GLN A 255 -20.28 -33.45 25.13
CA GLN A 255 -19.92 -33.15 26.53
C GLN A 255 -19.64 -31.66 26.67
N ALA A 256 -19.64 -31.15 27.90
CA ALA A 256 -19.39 -29.74 28.20
C ALA A 256 -18.05 -29.21 27.66
N HIS A 257 -17.03 -30.05 27.51
CA HIS A 257 -15.73 -29.67 26.96
C HIS A 257 -15.35 -30.51 25.74
N ARG A 258 -14.85 -29.83 24.70
CA ARG A 258 -14.37 -30.43 23.46
C ARG A 258 -13.09 -29.72 23.02
N SER A 259 -12.15 -30.49 22.51
CA SER A 259 -10.87 -29.99 21.98
C SER A 259 -10.66 -30.54 20.58
N TYR A 260 -10.13 -29.72 19.67
CA TYR A 260 -9.74 -30.13 18.33
C TYR A 260 -8.33 -29.68 17.99
N ASP A 261 -7.50 -30.60 17.49
CA ASP A 261 -6.14 -30.28 17.04
C ASP A 261 -6.18 -29.66 15.64
N LEU A 262 -5.99 -28.34 15.60
CA LEU A 262 -5.91 -27.58 14.35
C LEU A 262 -4.55 -27.81 13.68
N PHE A 263 -3.47 -27.92 14.46
CA PHE A 263 -2.10 -27.99 13.97
C PHE A 263 -1.87 -29.21 13.08
N ASN A 264 -2.35 -30.38 13.52
CA ASN A 264 -2.20 -31.65 12.80
C ASN A 264 -3.44 -32.04 11.97
N SER A 265 -4.37 -31.11 11.74
CA SER A 265 -5.57 -31.40 10.96
C SER A 265 -5.24 -31.67 9.49
N THR A 266 -5.67 -32.81 8.94
CA THR A 266 -5.56 -33.11 7.50
C THR A 266 -6.65 -32.45 6.67
N VAL A 267 -7.77 -32.10 7.29
CA VAL A 267 -8.96 -31.56 6.61
C VAL A 267 -8.94 -30.03 6.57
N ILE A 268 -8.62 -29.40 7.70
CA ILE A 268 -8.72 -27.95 7.89
C ILE A 268 -7.49 -27.37 8.64
N PRO A 269 -6.25 -27.65 8.22
CA PRO A 269 -5.05 -27.11 8.87
C PRO A 269 -5.02 -25.57 8.80
N PRO A 270 -4.34 -24.88 9.73
CA PRO A 270 -4.12 -23.44 9.63
C PRO A 270 -3.22 -23.13 8.42
N ASN A 271 -3.63 -22.15 7.62
CA ASN A 271 -2.82 -21.65 6.50
C ASN A 271 -1.98 -20.45 6.95
N ILE A 272 -0.87 -20.20 6.27
CA ILE A 272 -0.16 -18.92 6.41
C ILE A 272 -1.10 -17.80 5.93
N GLY A 273 -1.35 -16.81 6.77
CA GLY A 273 -2.28 -15.72 6.51
C GLY A 273 -3.42 -15.63 7.53
N THR A 274 -4.54 -15.11 7.07
CA THR A 274 -5.79 -15.07 7.84
C THR A 274 -6.48 -16.42 7.83
N ASN A 275 -6.81 -16.91 9.02
CA ASN A 275 -7.59 -18.12 9.21
C ASN A 275 -8.98 -17.78 9.72
N LEU A 276 -9.99 -18.09 8.89
CA LEU A 276 -11.41 -17.85 9.18
C LEU A 276 -12.10 -19.18 9.46
N TYR A 277 -12.20 -19.55 10.73
CA TYR A 277 -12.96 -20.72 11.15
C TYR A 277 -14.30 -20.29 11.75
N PHE A 278 -15.24 -21.21 11.77
CA PHE A 278 -16.46 -21.06 12.54
C PHE A 278 -16.98 -22.38 13.05
N VAL A 279 -17.66 -22.33 14.19
CA VAL A 279 -18.35 -23.45 14.80
C VAL A 279 -19.83 -23.36 14.45
N ARG A 280 -20.36 -24.38 13.79
CA ARG A 280 -21.80 -24.57 13.57
C ARG A 280 -22.34 -25.52 14.63
N VAL A 281 -23.35 -25.08 15.34
CA VAL A 281 -24.06 -25.86 16.37
C VAL A 281 -25.46 -26.14 15.87
N GLU A 282 -25.94 -27.37 16.03
CA GLU A 282 -27.33 -27.73 15.85
C GLU A 282 -27.90 -28.17 17.21
N SER A 283 -28.99 -27.54 17.63
CA SER A 283 -29.75 -27.91 18.82
C SER A 283 -30.69 -29.09 18.53
N ILE A 284 -31.16 -29.77 19.56
CA ILE A 284 -32.15 -30.86 19.43
C ILE A 284 -33.47 -30.35 18.83
N SER A 285 -33.84 -29.08 19.06
CA SER A 285 -35.00 -28.43 18.46
C SER A 285 -34.80 -28.07 16.96
N GLY A 286 -33.62 -28.33 16.40
CA GLY A 286 -33.29 -28.07 14.99
C GLY A 286 -32.86 -26.63 14.70
N HIS A 287 -32.67 -25.80 15.72
CA HIS A 287 -32.07 -24.47 15.55
C HIS A 287 -30.56 -24.58 15.36
N PHE A 288 -30.03 -23.78 14.43
CA PHE A 288 -28.59 -23.72 14.16
C PHE A 288 -27.98 -22.47 14.82
N SER A 289 -26.71 -22.50 15.19
CA SER A 289 -25.97 -21.32 15.69
C SER A 289 -24.56 -21.32 15.15
N TYR A 290 -23.99 -20.12 14.93
CA TYR A 290 -22.73 -19.93 14.24
C TYR A 290 -21.83 -19.00 15.04
N PHE A 291 -20.61 -19.43 15.27
CA PHE A 291 -19.66 -18.77 16.16
C PHE A 291 -18.29 -18.70 15.47
N GLY A 292 -17.78 -17.50 15.20
CA GLY A 292 -16.49 -17.29 14.54
C GLY A 292 -15.29 -17.69 15.40
N VAL A 293 -14.22 -18.16 14.76
CA VAL A 293 -12.91 -18.43 15.36
C VAL A 293 -11.86 -17.93 14.37
N ASN A 294 -11.34 -16.73 14.61
CA ASN A 294 -10.49 -16.04 13.65
C ASN A 294 -9.13 -15.74 14.27
N PHE A 295 -8.06 -15.98 13.52
CA PHE A 295 -6.69 -15.64 13.94
C PHE A 295 -5.78 -15.49 12.73
N LEU A 296 -4.70 -14.71 12.91
CA LEU A 296 -3.57 -14.69 11.98
C LEU A 296 -2.55 -15.75 12.40
N TYR A 297 -2.03 -16.47 11.41
CA TYR A 297 -0.99 -17.48 11.62
C TYR A 297 0.05 -17.39 10.52
N GLY A 298 1.32 -17.35 10.86
CA GLY A 298 2.40 -17.27 9.87
C GLY A 298 3.74 -16.93 10.49
N GLU A 299 4.77 -16.83 9.65
CA GLU A 299 6.07 -16.33 10.08
C GLU A 299 5.96 -14.82 10.25
N LEU A 300 6.29 -14.30 11.43
CA LEU A 300 6.07 -12.90 11.75
C LEU A 300 7.35 -12.07 11.59
N ALA A 301 7.21 -10.81 11.20
CA ALA A 301 8.33 -9.88 11.17
C ALA A 301 8.88 -9.65 12.60
N THR A 302 10.19 -9.70 12.76
CA THR A 302 10.85 -9.45 14.06
C THR A 302 10.81 -7.97 14.46
N ASN A 303 10.78 -7.07 13.47
CA ASN A 303 10.59 -5.63 13.65
C ASN A 303 9.65 -5.11 12.55
N THR A 304 8.59 -4.42 12.96
CA THR A 304 7.54 -3.95 12.05
C THR A 304 7.93 -2.72 11.24
N ASP A 305 8.95 -1.98 11.70
CA ASP A 305 9.27 -0.63 11.22
C ASP A 305 10.50 -0.62 10.31
N THR A 306 11.21 -1.74 10.21
CA THR A 306 12.44 -1.86 9.42
C THR A 306 12.15 -2.13 7.94
N LYS A 307 13.13 -1.77 7.09
CA LYS A 307 13.18 -2.18 5.69
C LYS A 307 13.16 -3.70 5.59
N LEU A 308 12.22 -4.21 4.80
CA LEU A 308 12.16 -5.62 4.48
C LEU A 308 13.18 -5.92 3.38
N SER A 309 13.91 -7.01 3.57
CA SER A 309 15.00 -7.38 2.67
C SER A 309 14.47 -8.09 1.42
N ASN A 310 14.96 -7.72 0.23
CA ASN A 310 14.61 -8.34 -1.06
C ASN A 310 13.11 -8.36 -1.39
N VAL A 311 12.30 -7.41 -0.92
CA VAL A 311 10.83 -7.43 -1.13
C VAL A 311 10.38 -6.76 -2.42
N ALA A 312 11.30 -6.11 -3.13
CA ALA A 312 11.04 -5.58 -4.44
C ALA A 312 12.26 -5.77 -5.36
N ASN A 313 12.01 -5.82 -6.66
CA ASN A 313 13.05 -5.85 -7.68
C ASN A 313 12.73 -4.77 -8.72
N LEU A 314 13.73 -3.95 -9.02
CA LEU A 314 13.64 -2.80 -9.90
C LEU A 314 14.41 -3.10 -11.18
N LEU A 315 13.75 -2.95 -12.32
CA LEU A 315 14.40 -2.89 -13.64
C LEU A 315 14.17 -1.51 -14.24
N VAL A 316 15.25 -0.80 -14.54
CA VAL A 316 15.21 0.46 -15.29
C VAL A 316 15.66 0.17 -16.72
N GLY A 317 14.74 0.26 -17.68
CA GLY A 317 15.01 0.05 -19.09
C GLY A 317 15.75 1.24 -19.72
N GLN A 318 16.45 0.99 -20.83
CA GLN A 318 17.20 2.04 -21.52
C GLN A 318 16.29 3.17 -22.03
N ASN A 319 15.29 2.80 -22.84
CA ASN A 319 14.31 3.74 -23.39
C ASN A 319 13.42 4.29 -22.28
N GLN A 320 13.26 5.62 -22.22
CA GLN A 320 12.42 6.31 -21.23
C GLN A 320 12.71 6.00 -19.75
N GLY A 321 13.84 5.37 -19.43
CA GLY A 321 14.31 5.12 -18.06
C GLY A 321 15.71 5.67 -17.87
N ILE A 322 16.72 4.91 -18.29
CA ILE A 322 18.13 5.33 -18.25
C ILE A 322 18.36 6.62 -19.05
N ASN A 323 17.76 6.76 -20.23
CA ASN A 323 17.86 7.99 -21.03
C ASN A 323 17.29 9.21 -20.30
N ALA A 324 16.22 9.04 -19.52
CA ALA A 324 15.63 10.12 -18.73
C ALA A 324 16.53 10.53 -17.56
N ILE A 325 17.18 9.56 -16.91
CA ILE A 325 18.20 9.84 -15.88
C ILE A 325 19.41 10.58 -16.51
N ALA A 326 19.82 10.19 -17.71
CA ALA A 326 20.91 10.83 -18.44
C ALA A 326 20.61 12.31 -18.77
N GLU A 327 19.38 12.60 -19.23
CA GLU A 327 18.92 13.96 -19.45
C GLU A 327 18.80 14.76 -18.14
N LEU A 328 18.42 14.11 -17.03
CA LEU A 328 18.39 14.75 -15.71
C LEU A 328 19.77 15.22 -15.27
N ILE A 329 20.80 14.38 -15.41
CA ILE A 329 22.19 14.75 -15.11
C ILE A 329 22.64 15.88 -16.03
N THR A 330 22.28 15.84 -17.31
CA THR A 330 22.54 16.92 -18.28
C THR A 330 21.94 18.25 -17.81
N LYS A 331 20.69 18.24 -17.32
CA LYS A 331 20.03 19.44 -16.78
C LYS A 331 20.67 19.95 -15.49
N TYR A 332 21.12 19.04 -14.61
CA TYR A 332 21.89 19.40 -13.43
C TYR A 332 23.22 20.09 -13.81
N ALA A 333 23.92 19.52 -14.78
CA ALA A 333 25.16 20.06 -15.31
C ALA A 333 25.01 21.46 -15.92
N LYS A 334 23.86 21.71 -16.57
CA LYS A 334 23.48 23.04 -17.08
C LYS A 334 23.15 24.05 -15.98
N GLY A 335 23.19 23.65 -14.70
CA GLY A 335 22.91 24.55 -13.57
C GLY A 335 21.43 24.82 -13.38
N ASN A 336 20.53 24.04 -13.99
CA ASN A 336 19.10 24.26 -13.86
C ASN A 336 18.62 24.08 -12.40
N PHE A 337 19.27 23.20 -11.63
CA PHE A 337 18.94 22.93 -10.24
C PHE A 337 20.17 22.52 -9.42
N THR A 338 20.05 22.52 -8.08
CA THR A 338 21.08 22.08 -7.13
C THR A 338 20.71 20.74 -6.49
N LEU A 339 21.69 19.98 -6.00
CA LEU A 339 21.50 18.69 -5.33
C LEU A 339 21.88 18.78 -3.86
N PHE A 340 21.08 18.22 -2.97
CA PHE A 340 21.39 18.21 -1.55
C PHE A 340 22.55 17.25 -1.23
N ASP A 341 23.70 17.76 -0.80
CA ASP A 341 24.79 16.94 -0.29
C ASP A 341 24.49 16.52 1.15
N THR A 342 24.25 15.23 1.36
CA THR A 342 23.93 14.66 2.68
C THR A 342 25.10 14.73 3.66
N ILE A 343 26.34 14.85 3.17
CA ILE A 343 27.54 14.92 4.00
C ILE A 343 27.69 16.33 4.58
N THR A 344 27.55 17.36 3.74
CA THR A 344 27.68 18.76 4.18
C THR A 344 26.35 19.39 4.57
N GLN A 345 25.24 18.66 4.43
CA GLN A 345 23.87 19.09 4.70
C GLN A 345 23.50 20.40 3.97
N SER A 346 23.93 20.54 2.72
CA SER A 346 23.78 21.78 1.95
C SER A 346 23.46 21.48 0.49
N ASP A 347 22.69 22.35 -0.17
CA ASP A 347 22.46 22.26 -1.61
C ASP A 347 23.72 22.65 -2.38
N LYS A 348 24.13 21.80 -3.31
CA LYS A 348 25.33 21.97 -4.11
C LYS A 348 25.03 22.01 -5.61
N SER A 349 25.59 23.02 -6.27
CA SER A 349 25.71 23.04 -7.73
C SER A 349 26.79 22.06 -8.19
N LEU A 350 26.79 21.75 -9.49
CA LEU A 350 27.85 20.92 -10.08
C LEU A 350 29.24 21.49 -9.76
N ASN A 351 29.40 22.82 -9.82
CA ASN A 351 30.65 23.49 -9.48
C ASN A 351 31.07 23.14 -8.05
N GLN A 352 30.17 23.25 -7.08
CA GLN A 352 30.48 22.95 -5.68
C GLN A 352 30.81 21.47 -5.42
N PHE A 353 30.33 20.54 -6.25
CA PHE A 353 30.78 19.14 -6.23
C PHE A 353 32.18 18.95 -6.82
N ILE A 354 32.48 19.61 -7.94
CA ILE A 354 33.81 19.56 -8.56
C ILE A 354 34.88 20.11 -7.61
N HIS A 355 34.56 21.10 -6.77
CA HIS A 355 35.50 21.67 -5.79
C HIS A 355 35.81 20.73 -4.59
N LYS A 356 35.27 19.50 -4.53
CA LYS A 356 35.52 18.56 -3.43
C LYS A 356 36.93 17.95 -3.50
N LYS A 357 37.81 18.43 -2.62
CA LYS A 357 39.25 18.09 -2.53
C LYS A 357 39.50 16.66 -2.05
N SER A 358 40.58 16.02 -2.51
CA SER A 358 41.10 14.74 -2.00
C SER A 358 42.33 14.97 -1.13
N ASN A 359 42.51 14.15 -0.08
CA ASN A 359 43.59 14.27 0.91
C ASN A 359 44.64 13.14 0.80
N VAL A 360 44.57 12.27 -0.21
CA VAL A 360 45.43 11.09 -0.32
C VAL A 360 46.66 11.45 -1.14
N PHE A 361 47.89 11.27 -0.67
CA PHE A 361 49.07 11.40 -1.54
C PHE A 361 49.15 10.18 -2.48
N PRO A 362 49.27 10.32 -3.80
CA PRO A 362 49.47 9.16 -4.66
C PRO A 362 50.90 8.68 -4.46
N GLY A 363 51.07 7.42 -4.07
CA GLY A 363 52.38 6.78 -4.01
C GLY A 363 52.97 6.58 -5.41
N GLY A 364 54.28 6.79 -5.57
CA GLY A 364 55.00 6.66 -6.85
C GLY A 364 56.41 7.30 -6.81
N ASN A 365 57.10 7.35 -7.96
CA ASN A 365 58.43 7.95 -8.17
C ASN A 365 58.46 9.50 -8.07
N CYS A 366 57.51 10.10 -7.35
CA CYS A 366 57.41 11.53 -7.18
C CYS A 366 58.42 12.04 -6.14
N LEU A 367 58.93 13.24 -6.35
CA LEU A 367 59.71 13.98 -5.38
C LEU A 367 58.90 14.14 -4.08
N PRO A 368 59.53 13.91 -2.91
CA PRO A 368 58.86 14.07 -1.63
C PRO A 368 58.46 15.54 -1.46
N TRP A 369 57.19 15.77 -1.13
CA TRP A 369 56.70 17.11 -0.85
C TRP A 369 57.35 17.67 0.42
N PRO A 370 57.99 18.85 0.37
CA PRO A 370 58.75 19.34 1.50
C PRO A 370 57.83 19.93 2.57
N THR A 371 57.64 19.16 3.65
CA THR A 371 56.79 19.48 4.81
C THR A 371 57.27 20.69 5.64
N ALA A 372 58.50 21.16 5.45
CA ALA A 372 59.14 22.16 6.32
C ALA A 372 59.13 23.62 5.82
N LYS A 373 58.74 23.90 4.56
CA LYS A 373 58.96 25.23 3.94
C LYS A 373 57.73 26.15 3.84
N LEU A 374 56.60 25.86 4.50
CA LEU A 374 55.36 26.61 4.28
C LEU A 374 54.60 26.91 5.58
N THR A 375 54.67 28.16 6.04
CA THR A 375 53.89 28.69 7.18
C THR A 375 52.40 28.91 6.85
N HIS A 376 52.01 28.75 5.57
CA HIS A 376 50.63 28.86 5.08
C HIS A 376 50.20 27.65 4.23
N ALA A 377 50.98 26.56 4.21
CA ALA A 377 50.51 25.32 3.60
C ALA A 377 49.37 24.73 4.43
N PRO A 378 48.44 23.99 3.79
CA PRO A 378 47.56 23.12 4.53
C PRO A 378 48.44 22.22 5.42
N THR A 379 48.05 22.06 6.69
CA THR A 379 48.76 21.30 7.74
C THR A 379 49.39 19.99 7.23
N PRO A 380 50.43 19.43 7.90
CA PRO A 380 51.56 18.69 7.29
C PRO A 380 51.29 17.44 6.42
N ASN A 381 50.03 17.06 6.19
CA ASN A 381 49.61 15.91 5.41
C ASN A 381 48.70 16.26 4.21
N HIS A 382 48.57 17.54 3.85
CA HIS A 382 47.48 17.99 2.98
C HIS A 382 47.98 18.85 1.81
N ILE A 383 47.92 18.27 0.60
CA ILE A 383 47.81 19.05 -0.63
C ILE A 383 46.40 18.81 -1.13
N ASP A 384 45.65 19.88 -1.29
CA ASP A 384 44.31 19.81 -1.86
C ASP A 384 44.43 19.62 -3.37
N TYR A 385 44.11 18.44 -3.90
CA TYR A 385 44.10 18.22 -5.36
C TYR A 385 42.90 17.40 -5.84
N LEU A 386 42.60 17.51 -7.14
CA LEU A 386 41.68 16.62 -7.84
C LEU A 386 42.41 15.30 -8.12
N SER A 387 41.93 14.22 -7.50
CA SER A 387 42.65 12.97 -7.26
C SER A 387 43.32 12.30 -8.47
N THR A 388 42.96 12.62 -9.71
CA THR A 388 43.58 11.99 -10.89
C THR A 388 44.26 12.94 -11.87
N ILE A 389 44.16 14.27 -11.72
CA ILE A 389 44.77 15.23 -12.68
C ILE A 389 46.27 15.46 -12.43
N GLY A 390 46.82 14.86 -11.38
CA GLY A 390 48.25 14.89 -11.07
C GLY A 390 48.51 14.11 -9.79
N PRO A 391 49.76 14.01 -9.35
CA PRO A 391 50.94 14.70 -9.87
C PRO A 391 51.52 14.09 -11.13
N PHE A 392 52.12 14.94 -11.97
CA PHE A 392 52.99 14.52 -13.07
C PHE A 392 54.42 14.47 -12.55
N CYS A 393 54.98 13.28 -12.39
CA CYS A 393 56.20 13.07 -11.61
C CYS A 393 57.41 12.67 -12.44
N GLY A 394 58.60 13.01 -11.94
CA GLY A 394 59.88 12.59 -12.51
C GLY A 394 60.16 13.23 -13.87
N ILE A 395 59.68 14.45 -14.08
CA ILE A 395 59.88 15.19 -15.32
C ILE A 395 61.33 15.68 -15.34
N GLU A 396 62.14 15.16 -16.25
CA GLU A 396 63.51 15.65 -16.45
C GLU A 396 63.47 16.92 -17.28
N VAL A 397 64.05 18.00 -16.75
CA VAL A 397 64.15 19.30 -17.42
C VAL A 397 65.61 19.71 -17.41
N GLU A 398 66.10 20.05 -18.61
CA GLU A 398 67.44 20.57 -18.82
C GLU A 398 67.31 21.95 -19.46
N GLY A 399 68.20 22.86 -19.08
CA GLY A 399 68.16 24.22 -19.56
C GLY A 399 69.43 24.96 -19.20
N SER A 400 69.46 26.24 -19.55
CA SER A 400 70.58 27.13 -19.22
C SER A 400 70.05 28.40 -18.59
N ILE A 401 70.60 28.77 -17.43
CA ILE A 401 70.25 30.01 -16.74
C ILE A 401 71.32 31.08 -17.02
N PHE A 402 70.87 32.30 -17.31
CA PHE A 402 71.74 33.46 -17.52
C PHE A 402 72.00 34.17 -16.19
N GLU A 403 73.27 34.40 -15.84
CA GLU A 403 73.63 35.25 -14.71
C GLU A 403 74.37 36.52 -15.19
N SER A 404 73.60 37.56 -15.51
CA SER A 404 74.10 38.88 -15.90
C SER A 404 74.99 38.89 -17.16
N VAL A 405 75.37 40.09 -17.61
CA VAL A 405 76.34 40.31 -18.71
C VAL A 405 77.78 39.85 -18.38
N THR A 406 78.02 39.31 -17.17
CA THR A 406 79.35 39.05 -16.61
C THR A 406 79.68 37.57 -16.38
N TYR A 407 78.69 36.65 -16.42
CA TYR A 407 78.91 35.21 -16.28
C TYR A 407 78.38 34.44 -17.50
N PRO A 408 79.03 33.33 -17.89
CA PRO A 408 78.55 32.46 -18.98
C PRO A 408 77.23 31.78 -18.60
N ASN A 409 76.50 31.31 -19.62
CA ASN A 409 75.32 30.47 -19.40
C ASN A 409 75.68 29.26 -18.55
N VAL A 410 74.89 29.03 -17.51
CA VAL A 410 75.07 27.89 -16.61
C VAL A 410 74.02 26.85 -16.97
N ASP A 411 74.48 25.70 -17.46
CA ASP A 411 73.61 24.57 -17.74
C ASP A 411 73.18 23.89 -16.44
N TYR A 412 71.94 23.41 -16.41
CA TYR A 412 71.40 22.67 -15.29
C TYR A 412 70.57 21.48 -15.76
N LYS A 413 70.51 20.46 -14.89
CA LYS A 413 69.59 19.32 -14.99
C LYS A 413 68.77 19.24 -13.71
N ALA A 414 67.46 19.17 -13.85
CA ALA A 414 66.53 19.09 -12.73
C ALA A 414 65.46 18.02 -12.95
N LYS A 415 64.97 17.46 -11.85
CA LYS A 415 63.70 16.73 -11.81
C LYS A 415 62.62 17.64 -11.29
N ALA A 416 61.50 17.68 -12.00
CA ALA A 416 60.33 18.46 -11.63
C ALA A 416 59.09 17.56 -11.49
N ASP A 417 58.26 17.89 -10.52
CA ASP A 417 56.93 17.33 -10.34
C ASP A 417 55.90 18.47 -10.40
N ILE A 418 54.84 18.27 -11.16
CA ILE A 418 53.78 19.27 -11.34
C ILE A 418 52.50 18.78 -10.67
N TYR A 419 51.99 19.58 -9.74
CA TYR A 419 50.77 19.35 -8.97
C TYR A 419 49.72 20.37 -9.34
N ILE A 420 48.46 19.97 -9.51
CA ILE A 420 47.33 20.92 -9.63
C ILE A 420 46.71 21.08 -8.25
N THR A 421 46.81 22.27 -7.68
CA THR A 421 46.38 22.56 -6.29
C THR A 421 44.99 23.18 -6.21
N ASN A 422 44.47 23.73 -7.31
CA ASN A 422 43.14 24.30 -7.36
C ASN A 422 42.59 24.29 -8.78
N LEU A 423 41.28 24.09 -8.93
CA LEU A 423 40.52 24.26 -10.16
C LEU A 423 39.21 25.00 -9.83
N ILE A 424 39.02 26.18 -10.39
CA ILE A 424 37.86 27.05 -10.22
C ILE A 424 37.15 27.19 -11.57
N VAL A 425 35.84 27.15 -11.51
CA VAL A 425 34.97 27.46 -12.65
C VAL A 425 34.82 28.99 -12.72
N ASP A 426 35.37 29.66 -13.74
CA ASP A 426 35.31 31.13 -13.84
C ASP A 426 33.92 31.61 -14.26
N GLU A 427 33.09 32.01 -13.30
CA GLU A 427 31.71 32.44 -13.53
C GLU A 427 31.57 33.89 -14.02
N THR A 428 32.65 34.68 -14.01
CA THR A 428 32.61 36.13 -14.23
C THR A 428 32.41 36.55 -15.69
N SER A 429 32.55 35.62 -16.63
CA SER A 429 32.52 35.86 -18.07
C SER A 429 31.22 35.45 -18.78
N PHE A 430 30.13 35.14 -18.06
CA PHE A 430 28.92 34.54 -18.67
C PHE A 430 27.65 35.40 -18.53
N PRO A 431 26.79 35.43 -19.58
CA PRO A 431 25.41 35.88 -19.43
C PRO A 431 24.70 35.05 -18.36
N SER A 432 23.81 35.67 -17.57
CA SER A 432 23.04 34.97 -16.53
C SER A 432 22.30 33.76 -17.10
N GLY A 433 22.71 32.55 -16.68
CA GLY A 433 22.05 31.29 -17.04
C GLY A 433 22.91 30.27 -17.81
N ASP A 434 24.11 30.63 -18.26
CA ASP A 434 25.02 29.69 -18.93
C ASP A 434 26.08 29.12 -17.96
N THR A 435 26.15 27.80 -17.85
CA THR A 435 27.24 27.14 -17.11
C THR A 435 28.49 26.99 -17.96
N ASN A 436 29.60 26.95 -17.26
CA ASN A 436 30.92 26.87 -17.82
C ASN A 436 31.32 25.46 -18.31
N LEU A 437 30.63 24.43 -17.82
CA LEU A 437 30.76 23.04 -18.25
C LEU A 437 29.35 22.47 -18.47
N ASN A 438 29.13 21.85 -19.62
CA ASN A 438 27.88 21.18 -19.98
C ASN A 438 28.20 19.73 -20.36
N PHE A 439 27.39 18.79 -19.86
CA PHE A 439 27.58 17.36 -20.06
C PHE A 439 26.39 16.83 -20.84
N GLN A 440 26.63 16.12 -21.93
CA GLN A 440 25.60 15.37 -22.65
C GLN A 440 25.97 13.90 -22.60
N PHE A 441 25.01 13.09 -22.16
CA PHE A 441 25.14 11.65 -22.08
C PHE A 441 24.38 11.01 -23.25
N ASP A 442 25.06 10.16 -24.01
CA ASP A 442 24.49 9.27 -25.01
C ASP A 442 24.68 7.83 -24.51
N ILE A 443 23.61 7.05 -24.47
CA ILE A 443 23.61 5.73 -23.85
C ILE A 443 23.07 4.74 -24.85
N GLN A 444 23.94 3.82 -25.29
CA GLN A 444 23.58 2.78 -26.25
C GLN A 444 24.18 1.44 -25.84
N ASN A 445 23.35 0.40 -25.72
CA ASN A 445 23.79 -0.96 -25.39
C ASN A 445 24.66 -1.04 -24.10
N GLY A 446 24.37 -0.19 -23.12
CA GLY A 446 25.05 -0.09 -21.82
C GLY A 446 26.43 0.56 -21.83
N ILE A 447 26.76 1.19 -22.96
CA ILE A 447 27.89 2.09 -23.09
C ILE A 447 27.39 3.49 -22.76
N PHE A 448 28.10 4.19 -21.86
CA PHE A 448 27.83 5.57 -21.49
C PHE A 448 28.87 6.46 -22.17
N ASP A 449 28.44 7.06 -23.27
CA ASP A 449 29.20 8.02 -24.04
C ASP A 449 28.92 9.42 -23.50
N ILE A 450 29.94 10.06 -22.94
CA ILE A 450 29.81 11.33 -22.23
C ILE A 450 30.53 12.39 -23.06
N ASN A 451 29.77 13.36 -23.51
CA ASN A 451 30.26 14.55 -24.19
C ASN A 451 30.35 15.68 -23.18
N VAL A 452 31.53 16.27 -23.06
CA VAL A 452 31.77 17.43 -22.21
C VAL A 452 32.04 18.64 -23.08
N PHE A 453 31.29 19.70 -22.83
CA PHE A 453 31.43 21.01 -23.46
C PHE A 453 31.86 22.00 -22.40
N GLY A 454 32.75 22.95 -22.71
CA GLY A 454 33.26 23.90 -21.71
C GLY A 454 33.54 25.30 -22.26
N LYS A 455 33.52 26.33 -21.41
CA LYS A 455 33.73 27.75 -21.78
C LYS A 455 34.98 28.45 -21.18
N LYS A 456 35.37 28.26 -19.91
CA LYS A 456 36.61 28.76 -19.25
C LYS A 456 36.88 28.19 -17.82
N LEU A 457 37.70 27.15 -17.62
CA LEU A 457 38.16 26.77 -16.25
C LEU A 457 39.39 27.61 -15.86
N ARG A 458 39.67 27.76 -14.57
CA ARG A 458 40.93 28.34 -14.04
C ARG A 458 41.55 27.38 -13.05
N GLY A 459 42.87 27.29 -12.99
CA GLY A 459 43.53 26.46 -11.99
C GLY A 459 44.90 27.00 -11.58
N LYS A 460 45.46 26.39 -10.53
CA LYS A 460 46.79 26.72 -10.01
C LYS A 460 47.67 25.48 -10.01
N PHE A 461 48.88 25.61 -10.54
CA PHE A 461 49.92 24.59 -10.38
C PHE A 461 50.80 24.91 -9.17
N ALA A 462 51.31 23.85 -8.54
CA ALA A 462 52.51 23.89 -7.74
C ALA A 462 53.57 23.02 -8.42
N ILE A 463 54.78 23.54 -8.55
CA ILE A 463 55.89 22.84 -9.19
C ILE A 463 56.94 22.57 -8.12
N VAL A 464 57.25 21.30 -7.91
CA VAL A 464 58.29 20.85 -6.98
C VAL A 464 59.50 20.47 -7.82
N ILE A 465 60.63 21.12 -7.58
CA ILE A 465 61.83 20.96 -8.39
C ILE A 465 62.98 20.52 -7.48
N LYS A 466 63.73 19.52 -7.94
CA LYS A 466 65.00 19.12 -7.38
C LYS A 466 66.05 19.26 -8.47
N VAL A 467 66.97 20.22 -8.31
CA VAL A 467 68.12 20.36 -9.21
C VAL A 467 69.10 19.24 -8.90
N GLU A 468 69.47 18.47 -9.92
CA GLU A 468 70.38 17.33 -9.80
C GLU A 468 71.80 17.72 -10.20
N GLU A 469 71.95 18.61 -11.19
CA GLU A 469 73.23 19.11 -11.67
C GLU A 469 73.09 20.61 -12.01
N ILE A 470 74.02 21.44 -11.53
CA ILE A 470 74.13 22.85 -11.90
C ILE A 470 75.54 23.34 -11.54
N GLU A 471 76.18 24.08 -12.43
CA GLU A 471 77.50 24.68 -12.16
C GLU A 471 77.32 25.98 -11.32
N PHE A 472 78.25 26.30 -10.42
CA PHE A 472 78.27 27.54 -9.60
C PHE A 472 77.19 27.73 -8.52
N PHE A 473 76.06 27.01 -8.56
CA PHE A 473 74.94 27.18 -7.61
C PHE A 473 74.72 25.97 -6.69
N ASP A 474 75.74 25.53 -5.95
CA ASP A 474 75.69 24.34 -5.07
C ASP A 474 74.54 24.37 -4.04
N TYR A 475 74.07 25.55 -3.63
CA TYR A 475 72.95 25.68 -2.69
C TYR A 475 71.60 25.21 -3.27
N LEU A 476 71.46 25.17 -4.60
CA LEU A 476 70.29 24.66 -5.31
C LEU A 476 70.30 23.12 -5.40
N LEU A 477 71.47 22.48 -5.37
CA LEU A 477 71.62 21.02 -5.39
C LEU A 477 71.11 20.34 -4.10
N ALA A 478 71.22 21.04 -2.95
CA ALA A 478 70.84 20.50 -1.65
C ALA A 478 69.35 20.68 -1.30
N ASN A 479 68.61 21.51 -2.06
CA ASN A 479 67.28 21.96 -1.68
C ASN A 479 66.21 21.50 -2.68
N THR A 480 65.16 20.83 -2.19
CA THR A 480 63.88 20.78 -2.90
C THR A 480 63.28 22.19 -2.89
N LEU A 481 62.99 22.69 -4.09
CA LEU A 481 62.34 23.97 -4.33
C LEU A 481 60.85 23.70 -4.57
N VAL A 482 59.99 24.54 -3.99
CA VAL A 482 58.55 24.51 -4.28
C VAL A 482 58.15 25.88 -4.77
N TYR A 483 57.56 25.91 -5.95
CA TYR A 483 57.00 27.10 -6.53
C TYR A 483 55.47 27.00 -6.51
N TYR A 484 54.82 28.01 -5.94
CA TYR A 484 53.37 28.20 -6.02
C TYR A 484 53.08 29.33 -7.01
N GLY A 485 52.12 29.14 -7.91
CA GLY A 485 51.58 30.28 -8.66
C GLY A 485 50.85 31.24 -7.72
N GLU A 486 51.31 32.50 -7.63
CA GLU A 486 50.59 33.59 -6.96
C GLU A 486 49.70 34.34 -7.97
N SER A 487 48.51 34.78 -7.55
CA SER A 487 47.58 35.51 -8.42
C SER A 487 47.78 37.02 -8.25
N ILE A 488 47.92 37.76 -9.34
CA ILE A 488 47.95 39.23 -9.33
C ILE A 488 46.53 39.76 -9.55
N GLN A 489 46.06 40.70 -8.71
CA GLN A 489 44.75 41.32 -8.91
C GLN A 489 44.70 42.18 -10.19
N GLY A 490 43.70 41.94 -11.05
CA GLY A 490 43.33 42.84 -12.15
C GLY A 490 43.96 42.56 -13.51
N THR A 491 44.80 41.53 -13.64
CA THR A 491 45.24 40.95 -14.91
C THR A 491 45.18 39.43 -14.76
N ASP A 492 44.90 38.68 -15.84
CA ASP A 492 45.02 37.21 -15.89
C ASP A 492 46.52 36.83 -15.77
N GLY A 493 47.18 37.23 -14.69
CA GLY A 493 48.58 36.96 -14.37
C GLY A 493 48.66 35.71 -13.50
N ASP A 494 49.33 34.69 -14.01
CA ASP A 494 49.87 33.52 -13.30
C ASP A 494 48.88 32.46 -12.80
N GLU A 495 47.58 32.63 -13.08
CA GLU A 495 46.64 31.51 -13.10
C GLU A 495 46.73 30.75 -14.43
N VAL A 496 46.57 29.43 -14.37
CA VAL A 496 46.32 28.63 -15.59
C VAL A 496 44.86 28.87 -15.92
N ALA A 497 44.62 29.90 -16.71
CA ALA A 497 43.32 30.11 -17.30
C ALA A 497 43.15 29.09 -18.44
N PHE A 498 42.40 28.04 -18.18
CA PHE A 498 41.83 27.22 -19.23
C PHE A 498 40.72 28.04 -19.92
N ALA A 499 41.08 29.00 -20.78
CA ALA A 499 40.10 29.77 -21.54
C ALA A 499 39.55 28.93 -22.71
N PHE A 500 38.34 28.39 -22.56
CA PHE A 500 37.73 27.54 -23.59
C PHE A 500 36.92 28.31 -24.64
N ASN A 501 36.72 29.62 -24.51
CA ASN A 501 36.52 30.58 -25.60
C ASN A 501 36.46 32.03 -25.05
N GLU A 502 36.98 33.00 -25.80
CA GLU A 502 36.63 34.41 -25.59
C GLU A 502 35.40 34.82 -26.42
N ASP A 503 34.95 34.00 -27.38
CA ASP A 503 33.64 34.14 -28.07
C ASP A 503 33.28 32.89 -28.90
N PRO A 504 32.09 32.27 -28.80
CA PRO A 504 31.73 31.13 -29.64
C PRO A 504 30.87 31.51 -30.86
N PRO A 505 31.23 31.07 -32.08
CA PRO A 505 30.25 30.68 -33.06
C PRO A 505 30.04 29.15 -32.96
N VAL A 506 28.82 28.75 -32.57
CA VAL A 506 28.23 27.40 -32.68
C VAL A 506 28.74 26.32 -31.70
N GLU A 507 27.79 25.68 -30.99
CA GLU A 507 27.94 24.64 -29.93
C GLU A 507 28.83 23.42 -30.28
N ILE A 508 29.21 23.24 -31.55
CA ILE A 508 29.84 22.02 -32.09
C ILE A 508 31.37 22.02 -31.92
N SER A 509 32.00 23.18 -31.78
CA SER A 509 33.43 23.34 -32.12
C SER A 509 34.45 22.85 -31.07
N ARG A 510 34.06 22.49 -29.83
CA ARG A 510 34.99 22.01 -28.77
C ARG A 510 34.35 20.98 -27.82
N ARG A 511 33.89 19.87 -28.39
CA ARG A 511 33.39 18.67 -27.68
C ARG A 511 34.57 17.83 -27.18
N ALA A 512 34.53 17.35 -25.94
CA ALA A 512 35.38 16.26 -25.44
C ALA A 512 34.54 15.00 -25.21
N PHE A 513 35.09 13.81 -25.48
CA PHE A 513 34.36 12.55 -25.42
C PHE A 513 35.02 11.56 -24.47
N VAL A 514 34.23 10.92 -23.61
CA VAL A 514 34.66 9.78 -22.79
C VAL A 514 33.65 8.66 -22.89
N ARG A 515 34.16 7.44 -23.09
CA ARG A 515 33.38 6.22 -22.99
C ARG A 515 33.57 5.58 -21.62
N SER A 516 32.47 5.28 -20.96
CA SER A 516 32.46 4.60 -19.67
C SER A 516 31.49 3.42 -19.68
N ASN A 517 31.79 2.45 -18.82
CA ASN A 517 30.93 1.31 -18.58
C ASN A 517 30.27 1.46 -17.20
N LEU A 518 28.97 1.18 -17.15
CA LEU A 518 28.25 1.14 -15.89
C LEU A 518 28.65 -0.10 -15.10
N GLN A 519 29.04 0.12 -13.85
CA GLN A 519 29.30 -0.92 -12.88
C GLN A 519 28.56 -0.63 -11.58
N VAL A 520 28.44 -1.64 -10.74
CA VAL A 520 27.93 -1.50 -9.39
C VAL A 520 29.01 -2.02 -8.46
N ASN A 521 29.38 -1.22 -7.46
CA ASN A 521 30.39 -1.63 -6.50
C ASN A 521 29.81 -2.57 -5.43
N ALA A 522 30.68 -3.09 -4.56
CA ALA A 522 30.30 -4.00 -3.47
C ALA A 522 29.30 -3.41 -2.45
N PHE A 523 28.98 -2.11 -2.52
CA PHE A 523 28.01 -1.42 -1.67
C PHE A 523 26.69 -1.12 -2.38
N GLY A 524 26.47 -1.65 -3.60
CA GLY A 524 25.25 -1.39 -4.38
C GLY A 524 25.18 0.02 -4.97
N LYS A 525 26.29 0.76 -4.96
CA LYS A 525 26.36 2.08 -5.57
C LYS A 525 26.74 1.95 -7.04
N ILE A 526 26.06 2.74 -7.86
CA ILE A 526 26.37 2.89 -9.27
C ILE A 526 27.74 3.56 -9.38
N THR A 527 28.61 3.00 -10.20
CA THR A 527 29.92 3.56 -10.55
C THR A 527 30.08 3.55 -12.06
N LEU A 528 30.76 4.55 -12.60
CA LEU A 528 31.17 4.55 -13.99
C LEU A 528 32.67 4.29 -14.01
N GLN A 529 33.09 3.26 -14.74
CA GLN A 529 34.51 3.01 -14.98
C GLN A 529 34.84 3.44 -16.40
N VAL A 530 35.78 4.37 -16.54
CA VAL A 530 36.35 4.68 -17.84
C VAL A 530 37.24 3.50 -18.21
N ASN A 531 37.04 2.90 -19.39
CA ASN A 531 37.89 1.79 -19.83
C ASN A 531 39.16 2.36 -20.48
N PRO A 532 40.34 2.35 -19.82
CA PRO A 532 41.56 2.92 -20.38
C PRO A 532 42.04 2.15 -21.62
N ASN A 533 41.68 0.87 -21.76
CA ASN A 533 42.07 0.01 -22.89
C ASN A 533 41.30 0.32 -24.18
N ASN A 534 40.23 1.12 -24.11
CA ASN A 534 39.56 1.61 -25.30
C ASN A 534 40.26 2.85 -25.90
N PHE A 535 41.32 3.35 -25.25
CA PHE A 535 42.18 4.40 -25.78
C PHE A 535 43.51 3.81 -26.26
N PRO A 536 44.08 4.31 -27.37
CA PRO A 536 45.40 3.88 -27.81
C PRO A 536 46.46 4.23 -26.75
N THR A 537 47.35 3.29 -26.42
CA THR A 537 48.47 3.48 -25.47
C THR A 537 49.47 4.54 -25.94
N ASN A 538 49.55 4.74 -27.27
CA ASN A 538 50.36 5.76 -27.91
C ASN A 538 49.46 6.75 -28.63
N PHE A 539 49.56 8.02 -28.24
CA PHE A 539 48.80 9.11 -28.83
C PHE A 539 49.10 9.22 -30.34
N GLN A 540 48.05 9.17 -31.16
CA GLN A 540 48.12 9.40 -32.61
C GLN A 540 47.67 10.84 -32.90
N PRO A 541 48.57 11.82 -33.07
CA PRO A 541 48.23 13.25 -33.03
C PRO A 541 47.15 13.75 -34.02
N ASN A 542 46.73 12.93 -34.98
CA ASN A 542 45.93 13.36 -36.14
C ASN A 542 44.63 12.57 -36.39
N ILE A 543 44.19 11.68 -35.48
CA ILE A 543 42.95 10.90 -35.68
C ILE A 543 41.94 11.23 -34.57
N ASP A 544 40.93 12.02 -34.94
CA ASP A 544 39.79 12.37 -34.10
C ASP A 544 38.64 11.37 -34.33
N CYS A 545 37.89 11.05 -33.29
CA CYS A 545 36.81 10.07 -33.30
C CYS A 545 35.47 10.61 -33.88
N LEU A 546 35.48 11.77 -34.56
CA LEU A 546 34.31 12.43 -35.16
C LEU A 546 33.49 11.53 -36.11
N ASP A 547 34.14 10.58 -36.78
CA ASP A 547 33.55 9.78 -37.88
C ASP A 547 33.19 8.34 -37.49
N LEU A 548 33.24 7.97 -36.19
CA LEU A 548 32.88 6.62 -35.78
C LEU A 548 31.37 6.35 -35.92
N PRO A 549 30.95 5.15 -36.34
CA PRO A 549 29.54 4.76 -36.34
C PRO A 549 28.97 4.80 -34.92
N ASN A 550 27.73 5.29 -34.77
CA ASN A 550 27.01 5.48 -33.49
C ASN A 550 26.97 4.24 -32.58
N VAL A 551 27.21 3.04 -33.12
CA VAL A 551 27.22 1.79 -32.35
C VAL A 551 28.59 1.15 -32.43
N ILE A 552 29.26 1.09 -31.29
CA ILE A 552 30.56 0.45 -31.13
C ILE A 552 30.40 -0.64 -30.08
N THR A 553 30.95 -1.83 -30.32
CA THR A 553 30.80 -2.94 -29.37
C THR A 553 31.54 -2.64 -28.06
N PRO A 554 31.06 -3.11 -26.89
CA PRO A 554 31.65 -2.78 -25.58
C PRO A 554 33.15 -3.08 -25.43
N ASN A 555 33.67 -3.99 -26.26
CA ASN A 555 35.04 -4.48 -26.23
C ASN A 555 35.92 -3.93 -27.38
N ALA A 556 35.42 -3.01 -28.22
CA ALA A 556 36.21 -2.47 -29.31
C ALA A 556 37.18 -1.39 -28.83
N ILE A 557 38.46 -1.57 -29.17
CA ILE A 557 39.49 -0.54 -29.01
C ILE A 557 39.24 0.53 -30.06
N LEU A 558 39.12 1.80 -29.63
CA LEU A 558 38.97 2.92 -30.56
C LEU A 558 40.34 3.25 -31.16
N PRO A 559 40.51 3.25 -32.50
CA PRO A 559 41.79 3.55 -33.14
C PRO A 559 42.12 5.05 -33.17
N CYS A 560 41.30 5.90 -32.54
CA CYS A 560 41.37 7.36 -32.55
C CYS A 560 41.44 7.89 -31.11
N ASN A 561 41.94 9.12 -30.95
CA ASN A 561 41.98 9.73 -29.62
C ASN A 561 40.57 10.17 -29.19
N PRO A 562 40.24 10.17 -27.88
CA PRO A 562 39.11 10.95 -27.40
C PRO A 562 39.33 12.41 -27.82
N PHE A 563 38.26 13.17 -27.99
CA PHE A 563 38.28 14.54 -28.52
C PHE A 563 38.95 15.55 -27.55
N VAL A 564 40.21 15.33 -27.19
CA VAL A 564 40.97 16.12 -26.21
C VAL A 564 41.89 17.13 -26.89
N THR A 565 42.25 16.94 -28.16
CA THR A 565 43.14 17.82 -28.92
C THR A 565 42.63 19.25 -29.00
N HIS A 566 41.33 19.43 -29.25
CA HIS A 566 40.71 20.76 -29.29
C HIS A 566 40.74 21.44 -27.91
N TRP A 567 40.49 20.73 -26.82
CA TRP A 567 40.59 21.28 -25.47
C TRP A 567 42.03 21.58 -25.06
N ALA A 568 42.94 20.65 -25.34
CA ALA A 568 44.36 20.77 -25.01
C ALA A 568 45.01 21.97 -25.73
N ASN A 569 44.66 22.22 -27.00
CA ASN A 569 45.20 23.36 -27.75
C ASN A 569 44.84 24.74 -27.16
N HIS A 570 43.82 24.81 -26.28
CA HIS A 570 43.34 26.06 -25.67
C HIS A 570 43.73 26.24 -24.20
N ILE A 571 44.55 25.34 -23.64
CA ILE A 571 45.15 25.56 -22.33
C ILE A 571 46.22 26.64 -22.46
N LYS A 572 45.98 27.81 -21.85
CA LYS A 572 46.95 28.90 -21.75
C LYS A 572 47.60 28.84 -20.36
N VAL A 573 48.92 28.95 -20.32
CA VAL A 573 49.67 29.19 -19.08
C VAL A 573 50.30 30.57 -19.23
N ASN A 574 50.04 31.43 -18.25
CA ASN A 574 50.59 32.78 -18.23
C ASN A 574 52.04 32.77 -17.75
N GLN A 575 52.78 33.84 -18.07
CA GLN A 575 54.24 33.94 -17.85
C GLN A 575 54.64 33.74 -16.38
N VAL A 576 55.86 33.27 -16.14
CA VAL A 576 56.42 33.24 -14.78
C VAL A 576 56.80 34.65 -14.36
N THR A 577 56.21 35.16 -13.27
CA THR A 577 56.66 36.42 -12.67
C THR A 577 57.76 36.16 -11.62
N GLY A 578 58.99 36.59 -11.93
CA GLY A 578 60.13 36.43 -11.02
C GLY A 578 61.47 36.77 -11.67
N THR A 579 62.52 36.98 -10.85
CA THR A 579 63.90 37.18 -11.32
C THR A 579 64.85 36.23 -10.59
N GLY A 580 65.86 35.71 -11.29
CA GLY A 580 66.87 34.80 -10.74
C GLY A 580 66.75 33.33 -11.21
N ALA A 581 67.74 32.51 -10.81
CA ALA A 581 67.93 31.13 -11.25
C ALA A 581 66.69 30.23 -11.09
N VAL A 582 65.99 30.31 -9.95
CA VAL A 582 64.80 29.49 -9.67
C VAL A 582 63.63 29.84 -10.60
N ALA A 583 63.43 31.13 -10.89
CA ALA A 583 62.36 31.57 -11.80
C ALA A 583 62.63 31.14 -13.25
N ALA A 584 63.90 31.16 -13.67
CA ALA A 584 64.32 30.67 -14.99
C ALA A 584 64.10 29.16 -15.13
N ILE A 585 64.48 28.36 -14.12
CA ILE A 585 64.24 26.91 -14.10
C ILE A 585 62.73 26.62 -14.16
N VAL A 586 61.92 27.32 -13.35
CA VAL A 586 60.45 27.18 -13.38
C VAL A 586 59.86 27.54 -14.74
N ALA A 587 60.37 28.59 -15.39
CA ALA A 587 59.93 29.00 -16.73
C ALA A 587 60.23 27.93 -17.78
N ASP A 588 61.40 27.28 -17.70
CA ASP A 588 61.75 26.17 -18.57
C ASP A 588 60.84 24.95 -18.35
N VAL A 589 60.56 24.58 -17.09
CA VAL A 589 59.57 23.51 -16.78
C VAL A 589 58.22 23.83 -17.42
N ILE A 590 57.75 25.07 -17.30
CA ILE A 590 56.47 25.50 -17.87
C ILE A 590 56.49 25.46 -19.40
N ASN A 591 57.53 25.99 -20.02
CA ASN A 591 57.60 26.13 -21.48
C ASN A 591 57.82 24.80 -22.20
N GLN A 592 58.61 23.89 -21.62
CA GLN A 592 58.96 22.62 -22.26
C GLN A 592 57.90 21.53 -22.00
N GLU A 593 57.41 21.43 -20.77
CA GLU A 593 56.70 20.22 -20.33
C GLU A 593 55.18 20.42 -20.23
N ILE A 594 54.69 21.63 -19.91
CA ILE A 594 53.24 21.88 -19.92
C ILE A 594 52.61 21.58 -21.29
N PRO A 595 53.17 21.98 -22.46
CA PRO A 595 52.62 21.62 -23.77
C PRO A 595 52.42 20.11 -23.96
N ARG A 596 53.32 19.28 -23.41
CA ARG A 596 53.24 17.80 -23.47
C ARG A 596 52.20 17.24 -22.51
N LEU A 597 51.95 17.93 -21.40
CA LEU A 597 50.97 17.53 -20.38
C LEU A 597 49.53 17.95 -20.69
N LYS A 598 49.30 18.93 -21.59
CA LYS A 598 47.95 19.45 -21.91
C LYS A 598 46.92 18.36 -22.19
N ASN A 599 47.25 17.37 -23.02
CA ASN A 599 46.35 16.26 -23.33
C ASN A 599 46.07 15.36 -22.12
N LYS A 600 47.09 15.05 -21.31
CA LYS A 600 46.95 14.22 -20.09
C LYS A 600 46.10 14.93 -19.04
N ILE A 601 46.25 16.26 -18.91
CA ILE A 601 45.44 17.09 -18.02
C ILE A 601 43.96 16.97 -18.43
N VAL A 602 43.62 17.15 -19.71
CA VAL A 602 42.23 17.04 -20.18
C VAL A 602 41.68 15.62 -19.94
N GLN A 603 42.44 14.57 -20.28
CA GLN A 603 42.00 13.18 -20.05
C GLN A 603 41.69 12.89 -18.59
N ASN A 604 42.55 13.34 -17.67
CA ASN A 604 42.37 13.12 -16.25
C ASN A 604 41.23 13.98 -15.67
N VAL A 605 41.03 15.21 -16.17
CA VAL A 605 39.83 16.03 -15.82
C VAL A 605 38.57 15.26 -16.19
N LEU A 606 38.50 14.74 -17.42
CA LEU A 606 37.33 14.01 -17.88
C LEU A 606 37.13 12.71 -17.09
N LYS A 607 38.21 12.00 -16.76
CA LYS A 607 38.18 10.81 -15.90
C LYS A 607 37.63 11.13 -14.51
N ASP A 608 38.14 12.17 -13.83
CA ASP A 608 37.64 12.56 -12.51
C ASP A 608 36.16 12.94 -12.55
N VAL A 609 35.72 13.68 -13.57
CA VAL A 609 34.30 14.04 -13.67
C VAL A 609 33.42 12.81 -13.91
N THR A 610 33.81 11.92 -14.82
CA THR A 610 33.06 10.71 -15.15
C THR A 610 33.07 9.67 -14.04
N GLU A 611 34.20 9.39 -13.40
CA GLU A 611 34.31 8.30 -12.40
C GLU A 611 33.91 8.75 -10.99
N ARG A 612 33.97 10.06 -10.70
CA ARG A 612 33.70 10.59 -9.35
C ARG A 612 32.42 11.41 -9.28
N VAL A 613 32.29 12.44 -10.12
CA VAL A 613 31.19 13.42 -10.01
C VAL A 613 29.87 12.83 -10.49
N THR A 614 29.86 12.17 -11.66
CA THR A 614 28.63 11.56 -12.21
C THR A 614 28.04 10.46 -11.30
N PRO A 615 28.82 9.51 -10.76
CA PRO A 615 28.32 8.53 -9.80
C PRO A 615 27.86 9.14 -8.48
N GLU A 616 28.53 10.18 -7.96
CA GLU A 616 28.06 10.86 -6.74
C GLU A 616 26.67 11.48 -6.95
N ILE A 617 26.40 12.10 -8.10
CA ILE A 617 25.08 12.64 -8.45
C ILE A 617 24.01 11.54 -8.52
N LEU A 618 24.29 10.46 -9.25
CA LEU A 618 23.40 9.30 -9.40
C LEU A 618 23.08 8.65 -8.06
N ASN A 619 24.11 8.39 -7.26
CA ASN A 619 23.95 7.79 -5.94
C ASN A 619 23.34 8.74 -4.92
N ASN A 620 23.43 10.05 -5.11
CA ASN A 620 22.76 11.02 -4.25
C ASN A 620 21.24 10.95 -4.44
N LEU A 621 20.76 10.95 -5.69
CA LEU A 621 19.33 10.77 -6.00
C LEU A 621 18.78 9.47 -5.39
N LEU A 622 19.51 8.35 -5.54
CA LEU A 622 19.13 7.08 -4.92
C LEU A 622 19.28 7.08 -3.40
N GLY A 623 20.28 7.77 -2.85
CA GLY A 623 20.53 7.88 -1.42
C GLY A 623 19.47 8.69 -0.68
N GLN A 624 18.84 9.66 -1.34
CA GLN A 624 17.71 10.40 -0.77
C GLN A 624 16.49 9.48 -0.50
N LEU A 625 16.25 8.45 -1.33
CA LEU A 625 15.24 7.42 -1.08
C LEU A 625 15.48 6.62 0.22
N GLU A 626 16.74 6.55 0.68
CA GLU A 626 17.08 5.87 1.93
C GLU A 626 16.48 6.60 3.14
N SER A 627 16.39 7.93 3.07
CA SER A 627 15.84 8.84 4.09
C SER A 627 14.29 8.77 4.14
N GLY A 628 13.68 8.50 2.99
CA GLY A 628 12.28 8.15 2.81
C GLY A 628 11.40 9.28 2.29
N ILE A 629 10.47 8.94 1.40
CA ILE A 629 9.52 9.85 0.77
C ILE A 629 8.20 9.82 1.54
N LEU A 630 7.63 10.99 1.79
CA LEU A 630 6.30 11.14 2.40
C LEU A 630 5.23 11.35 1.33
N ILE A 631 4.22 10.48 1.32
CA ILE A 631 3.09 10.53 0.41
C ILE A 631 1.82 10.68 1.25
N SER A 632 1.19 11.85 1.24
CA SER A 632 -0.10 12.05 1.92
C SER A 632 -1.24 11.58 1.02
N LEU A 633 -2.22 10.90 1.60
CA LEU A 633 -3.47 10.62 0.89
C LEU A 633 -4.28 11.91 0.69
N PRO A 634 -5.16 11.95 -0.33
CA PRO A 634 -5.98 13.13 -0.60
C PRO A 634 -6.88 13.55 0.57
N ASP A 635 -7.05 14.87 0.74
CA ASP A 635 -7.79 15.49 1.84
C ASP A 635 -9.31 15.26 1.81
N TYR A 636 -9.85 14.99 0.63
CA TYR A 636 -11.27 14.75 0.39
C TYR A 636 -11.70 13.30 0.70
N LEU A 637 -10.76 12.39 0.97
CA LEU A 637 -11.12 11.05 1.45
C LEU A 637 -11.85 11.15 2.79
N PRO A 638 -12.74 10.21 3.12
CA PRO A 638 -13.41 10.25 4.41
C PRO A 638 -12.40 10.00 5.55
N SER A 639 -12.62 10.64 6.69
CA SER A 639 -11.83 10.38 7.91
C SER A 639 -11.96 8.90 8.30
N PRO A 640 -10.86 8.24 8.74
CA PRO A 640 -9.54 8.79 9.03
C PRO A 640 -8.56 8.83 7.83
N LEU A 641 -8.98 8.42 6.63
CA LEU A 641 -8.08 8.26 5.47
C LEU A 641 -7.49 9.58 4.97
N ASN A 642 -8.22 10.69 5.07
CA ASN A 642 -7.68 12.01 4.75
C ASN A 642 -6.54 12.48 5.66
N LYS A 643 -6.34 11.79 6.79
CA LYS A 643 -5.23 12.04 7.73
C LYS A 643 -4.07 11.08 7.51
N VAL A 644 -4.15 10.18 6.53
CA VAL A 644 -3.12 9.15 6.31
C VAL A 644 -1.94 9.73 5.55
N THR A 645 -0.73 9.47 6.06
CA THR A 645 0.53 9.69 5.34
C THR A 645 1.32 8.40 5.29
N LEU A 646 1.80 8.06 4.10
CA LEU A 646 2.69 6.95 3.82
C LEU A 646 4.13 7.45 3.85
N LYS A 647 5.04 6.64 4.38
CA LYS A 647 6.48 6.85 4.31
C LYS A 647 7.11 5.66 3.60
N LEU A 648 7.62 5.90 2.39
CA LEU A 648 8.33 4.91 1.58
C LEU A 648 9.83 5.08 1.78
N ASN A 649 10.50 4.10 2.37
CA ASN A 649 11.96 4.04 2.40
C ASN A 649 12.41 2.90 1.49
N ALA A 650 13.37 3.18 0.61
CA ALA A 650 13.94 2.16 -0.27
C ALA A 650 15.46 2.23 -0.24
N LYS A 651 16.12 1.09 -0.40
CA LYS A 651 17.56 0.98 -0.55
C LYS A 651 17.89 -0.09 -1.57
N LEU A 652 18.72 0.27 -2.54
CA LEU A 652 19.21 -0.64 -3.56
C LEU A 652 20.27 -1.59 -2.97
N LYS A 653 20.23 -2.87 -3.35
CA LYS A 653 21.18 -3.88 -2.89
C LYS A 653 22.39 -4.05 -3.79
N THR A 654 23.37 -4.78 -3.26
CA THR A 654 24.67 -5.07 -3.89
C THR A 654 24.58 -6.01 -5.08
N ASP A 655 23.45 -6.67 -5.28
CA ASP A 655 23.17 -7.56 -6.43
C ASP A 655 22.70 -6.79 -7.68
N THR A 656 22.60 -5.46 -7.59
CA THR A 656 22.30 -4.61 -8.73
C THR A 656 23.35 -4.83 -9.81
N SER A 657 22.89 -5.09 -11.02
CA SER A 657 23.76 -5.35 -12.16
C SER A 657 23.19 -4.76 -13.44
N PRO A 658 24.06 -4.31 -14.36
CA PRO A 658 23.63 -4.01 -15.71
C PRO A 658 23.18 -5.32 -16.40
N LYS A 659 22.04 -5.26 -17.08
CA LYS A 659 21.50 -6.35 -17.90
C LYS A 659 21.70 -6.02 -19.37
N PHE A 660 22.32 -6.96 -20.08
CA PHE A 660 22.59 -6.86 -21.51
C PHE A 660 21.92 -8.03 -22.22
N SER A 661 20.96 -7.76 -23.09
CA SER A 661 20.40 -8.74 -24.01
C SER A 661 20.30 -8.09 -25.38
N SER A 662 21.36 -8.14 -26.20
CA SER A 662 21.45 -7.46 -27.50
C SER A 662 20.12 -7.47 -28.28
N PRO A 663 19.48 -6.31 -28.57
CA PRO A 663 19.98 -4.92 -28.50
C PRO A 663 19.58 -4.13 -27.22
N ASN A 664 19.27 -4.81 -26.11
CA ASN A 664 18.61 -4.22 -24.95
C ASN A 664 19.60 -4.03 -23.79
N PHE A 665 19.51 -2.85 -23.15
CA PHE A 665 20.25 -2.51 -21.93
C PHE A 665 19.29 -2.06 -20.82
N GLY A 666 19.62 -2.40 -19.58
CA GLY A 666 18.93 -1.90 -18.40
C GLY A 666 19.72 -2.13 -17.11
N ILE A 667 19.20 -1.63 -16.00
CA ILE A 667 19.74 -1.90 -14.65
C ILE A 667 18.69 -2.70 -13.89
N GLU A 668 19.04 -3.92 -13.45
CA GLU A 668 18.20 -4.71 -12.56
C GLU A 668 18.85 -4.79 -11.18
N GLY A 669 18.08 -4.60 -10.11
CA GLY A 669 18.57 -4.79 -8.75
C GLY A 669 17.45 -5.06 -7.74
N SER A 670 17.80 -5.80 -6.68
CA SER A 670 16.89 -6.00 -5.55
C SER A 670 16.84 -4.76 -4.68
N LEU A 671 15.69 -4.52 -4.06
CA LEU A 671 15.45 -3.41 -3.16
C LEU A 671 15.06 -3.93 -1.77
N ASP A 672 15.68 -3.30 -0.76
CA ASP A 672 15.19 -3.33 0.61
C ASP A 672 14.21 -2.18 0.80
N VAL A 673 12.95 -2.48 1.07
CA VAL A 673 11.87 -1.48 1.08
C VAL A 673 11.10 -1.56 2.39
N SER A 674 10.72 -0.42 2.96
CA SER A 674 9.63 -0.33 3.94
C SER A 674 8.58 0.67 3.49
N LEU A 675 7.32 0.31 3.71
CA LEU A 675 6.18 1.19 3.52
C LEU A 675 5.44 1.32 4.85
N LEU A 676 5.77 2.39 5.57
CA LEU A 676 5.14 2.71 6.85
C LEU A 676 3.95 3.63 6.59
N THR A 677 2.91 3.53 7.40
CA THR A 677 1.75 4.40 7.30
C THR A 677 1.47 5.02 8.65
N CYS A 678 0.94 6.24 8.66
CA CYS A 678 0.49 6.91 9.88
C CYS A 678 -0.87 7.55 9.66
N VAL A 679 -1.66 7.63 10.73
CA VAL A 679 -2.83 8.51 10.81
C VAL A 679 -2.42 9.72 11.64
N LYS A 680 -2.46 10.91 11.03
CA LYS A 680 -2.11 12.16 11.70
C LYS A 680 -3.00 12.40 12.91
N ASP A 681 -2.39 12.79 14.02
CA ASP A 681 -3.13 13.22 15.20
C ASP A 681 -3.79 14.60 14.98
N ASN A 682 -4.51 15.10 15.98
CA ASN A 682 -5.19 16.41 15.88
C ASN A 682 -4.22 17.60 15.74
N ALA A 683 -2.92 17.39 15.98
CA ALA A 683 -1.86 18.37 15.77
C ALA A 683 -1.09 18.13 14.46
N ASN A 684 -1.63 17.31 13.54
CA ASN A 684 -1.05 16.94 12.25
C ASN A 684 0.32 16.22 12.34
N ARG A 685 0.57 15.47 13.42
CA ARG A 685 1.82 14.73 13.65
C ARG A 685 1.67 13.24 13.35
N CYS A 686 2.78 12.58 12.98
CA CYS A 686 2.88 11.13 12.80
C CYS A 686 3.79 10.49 13.86
N PRO A 687 3.85 9.14 13.98
CA PRO A 687 4.61 8.45 15.03
C PRO A 687 6.10 8.80 15.09
N TRP A 688 6.69 9.22 13.96
CA TRP A 688 8.08 9.68 13.90
C TRP A 688 8.27 11.12 14.40
N ASN A 689 7.22 11.81 14.83
CA ASN A 689 7.27 13.14 15.43
C ASN A 689 7.13 13.06 16.96
N ILE A 690 7.86 13.93 17.67
CA ILE A 690 7.83 13.99 19.14
C ILE A 690 6.43 14.39 19.63
N GLY A 691 5.93 13.66 20.64
CA GLY A 691 4.64 13.93 21.29
C GLY A 691 3.41 13.44 20.53
N TYR A 692 3.58 12.62 19.48
CA TYR A 692 2.48 11.97 18.77
C TYR A 692 1.56 11.17 19.71
N ILE A 693 0.25 11.29 19.51
CA ILE A 693 -0.77 10.53 20.25
C ILE A 693 -1.48 9.60 19.27
N ARG A 694 -1.29 8.29 19.47
CA ARG A 694 -1.95 7.24 18.68
C ARG A 694 -3.45 7.16 19.02
N SER A 695 -4.24 6.71 18.05
CA SER A 695 -5.60 6.20 18.28
C SER A 695 -5.63 5.13 19.39
N THR A 696 -6.71 5.11 20.17
CA THR A 696 -6.97 4.09 21.20
C THR A 696 -7.29 2.71 20.61
N TYR A 697 -7.79 2.67 19.38
CA TYR A 697 -8.06 1.43 18.64
C TYR A 697 -7.15 1.33 17.40
N PRO A 698 -6.73 0.11 17.01
CA PRO A 698 -7.01 -1.19 17.63
C PRO A 698 -6.23 -1.43 18.93
N ILE A 699 -6.72 -2.34 19.76
CA ILE A 699 -6.05 -2.78 21.00
C ILE A 699 -4.95 -3.79 20.63
N LEU A 700 -3.89 -3.84 21.43
CA LEU A 700 -2.81 -4.82 21.27
C LEU A 700 -3.39 -6.25 21.19
N PRO A 701 -3.07 -7.03 20.13
CA PRO A 701 -3.58 -8.38 19.99
C PRO A 701 -2.94 -9.33 21.01
N TYR A 702 -3.58 -10.47 21.24
CA TYR A 702 -2.95 -11.62 21.87
C TYR A 702 -1.86 -12.22 20.97
N GLY A 703 -0.81 -12.75 21.59
CA GLY A 703 0.36 -13.26 20.89
C GLY A 703 1.34 -12.15 20.51
N THR A 704 1.81 -12.16 19.26
CA THR A 704 2.86 -11.24 18.80
C THR A 704 2.26 -10.09 18.00
N ASN A 705 2.56 -8.84 18.40
CA ASN A 705 2.12 -7.66 17.66
C ASN A 705 3.00 -7.40 16.43
N SER A 706 2.70 -8.10 15.33
CA SER A 706 3.45 -8.01 14.08
C SER A 706 2.57 -8.40 12.89
N PHE A 707 3.16 -8.39 11.69
CA PHE A 707 2.53 -8.85 10.46
C PHE A 707 3.22 -10.09 9.90
N ILE A 708 2.50 -10.81 9.04
CA ILE A 708 3.00 -12.02 8.39
C ILE A 708 3.96 -11.66 7.28
N GLN A 709 5.13 -12.28 7.31
CA GLN A 709 6.18 -12.18 6.32
C GLN A 709 6.40 -13.56 5.69
N THR A 710 6.13 -13.71 4.39
CA THR A 710 6.23 -15.01 3.72
C THR A 710 7.57 -15.23 3.01
N LYS A 711 8.37 -14.17 2.79
CA LYS A 711 9.71 -14.17 2.16
C LYS A 711 9.82 -14.99 0.86
N SER A 712 9.90 -14.30 -0.28
CA SER A 712 10.26 -14.89 -1.57
C SER A 712 11.64 -14.40 -2.08
N ILE A 713 12.28 -15.20 -2.93
CA ILE A 713 13.44 -14.85 -3.74
C ILE A 713 12.92 -14.25 -5.05
N LEU A 714 13.15 -12.95 -5.29
CA LEU A 714 12.46 -12.19 -6.34
C LEU A 714 13.39 -11.66 -7.45
N PRO A 715 14.02 -12.49 -8.30
CA PRO A 715 14.42 -12.01 -9.61
C PRO A 715 13.17 -11.75 -10.47
N LEU A 716 13.26 -10.82 -11.43
CA LEU A 716 12.23 -10.68 -12.45
C LEU A 716 12.16 -11.96 -13.30
N PRO A 717 10.96 -12.44 -13.69
CA PRO A 717 10.84 -13.55 -14.63
C PRO A 717 11.60 -13.27 -15.93
N SER A 718 12.18 -14.30 -16.54
CA SER A 718 13.03 -14.15 -17.73
C SER A 718 12.32 -13.47 -18.92
N ASN A 719 11.00 -13.64 -19.05
CA ASN A 719 10.19 -12.97 -20.07
C ASN A 719 10.01 -11.46 -19.83
N LEU A 720 10.25 -10.97 -18.62
CA LEU A 720 10.11 -9.55 -18.24
C LEU A 720 11.47 -8.86 -18.06
N GLN A 721 12.56 -9.60 -18.29
CA GLN A 721 13.91 -9.05 -18.31
C GLN A 721 14.22 -8.31 -19.63
N ASN A 722 13.29 -8.33 -20.61
CA ASN A 722 13.45 -7.59 -21.86
C ASN A 722 13.21 -6.08 -21.65
N ALA A 723 14.29 -5.36 -21.35
CA ALA A 723 14.28 -3.91 -21.10
C ALA A 723 13.80 -3.05 -22.28
N ASN A 724 13.74 -3.57 -23.52
CA ASN A 724 13.26 -2.81 -24.68
C ASN A 724 11.75 -2.98 -24.93
N GLU A 725 11.14 -4.06 -24.45
CA GLU A 725 9.68 -4.26 -24.53
C GLU A 725 8.93 -3.40 -23.51
N TYR A 726 9.62 -2.99 -22.43
CA TYR A 726 9.04 -2.23 -21.32
C TYR A 726 9.83 -0.92 -21.08
N PRO A 727 9.56 0.15 -21.86
CA PRO A 727 10.26 1.41 -21.71
C PRO A 727 9.95 2.07 -20.37
N GLY A 728 10.98 2.55 -19.67
CA GLY A 728 10.85 3.19 -18.36
C GLY A 728 11.31 2.31 -17.22
N VAL A 729 10.42 2.08 -16.26
CA VAL A 729 10.70 1.40 -15.00
C VAL A 729 9.69 0.28 -14.78
N LEU A 730 10.23 -0.90 -14.47
CA LEU A 730 9.49 -2.05 -13.97
C LEU A 730 9.82 -2.27 -12.50
N LEU A 731 8.79 -2.45 -11.68
CA LEU A 731 8.92 -2.72 -10.25
C LEU A 731 8.09 -3.95 -9.90
N LYS A 732 8.78 -5.04 -9.57
CA LYS A 732 8.19 -6.24 -8.98
C LYS A 732 8.03 -6.01 -7.48
N ILE A 733 6.82 -6.16 -6.94
CA ILE A 733 6.52 -5.96 -5.51
C ILE A 733 5.99 -7.26 -4.91
N HIS A 734 6.59 -7.65 -3.78
CA HIS A 734 6.11 -8.76 -2.96
C HIS A 734 4.94 -8.34 -2.05
N ASN A 735 4.05 -9.28 -1.72
CA ASN A 735 2.91 -9.01 -0.83
C ASN A 735 3.34 -8.56 0.59
N ASP A 736 4.51 -8.96 1.08
CA ASP A 736 5.03 -8.56 2.39
C ASP A 736 5.10 -7.03 2.55
N LEU A 737 5.42 -6.29 1.48
CA LEU A 737 5.42 -4.83 1.51
C LEU A 737 4.00 -4.26 1.71
N LEU A 738 3.01 -4.87 1.04
CA LEU A 738 1.61 -4.50 1.20
C LEU A 738 1.10 -4.88 2.60
N ASN A 739 1.49 -6.05 3.13
CA ASN A 739 1.16 -6.50 4.47
C ASN A 739 1.74 -5.59 5.56
N GLN A 740 2.98 -5.10 5.40
CA GLN A 740 3.57 -4.09 6.28
C GLN A 740 2.72 -2.80 6.28
N ALA A 741 2.34 -2.32 5.10
CA ALA A 741 1.54 -1.11 4.97
C ALA A 741 0.15 -1.27 5.59
N MET A 742 -0.52 -2.40 5.35
CA MET A 742 -1.84 -2.71 5.92
C MET A 742 -1.78 -2.89 7.44
N TYR A 743 -0.73 -3.52 7.96
CA TYR A 743 -0.50 -3.63 9.39
C TYR A 743 -0.34 -2.26 10.05
N HIS A 744 0.50 -1.39 9.50
CA HIS A 744 0.67 -0.03 10.04
C HIS A 744 -0.61 0.80 9.93
N LEU A 745 -1.37 0.61 8.85
CA LEU A 745 -2.61 1.35 8.64
C LEU A 745 -3.66 0.90 9.66
N TRP A 746 -3.75 -0.40 9.90
CA TRP A 746 -4.54 -0.99 10.98
C TRP A 746 -4.07 -0.49 12.35
N TRP A 747 -2.78 -0.65 12.68
CA TRP A 747 -2.22 -0.30 13.98
C TRP A 747 -2.39 1.18 14.28
N ASN A 748 -2.38 2.08 13.30
CA ASN A 748 -2.62 3.50 13.52
C ASN A 748 -4.11 3.91 13.48
N GLY A 749 -5.03 2.95 13.32
CA GLY A 749 -6.48 3.20 13.33
C GLY A 749 -7.03 3.73 12.00
N GLY A 750 -6.32 3.53 10.89
CA GLY A 750 -6.71 3.98 9.55
C GLY A 750 -7.94 3.28 8.98
N PHE A 751 -8.39 2.20 9.60
CA PHE A 751 -9.62 1.47 9.24
C PHE A 751 -10.76 1.64 10.25
N ASN A 752 -10.61 2.54 11.23
CA ASN A 752 -11.66 2.84 12.21
C ASN A 752 -12.64 3.84 11.60
N PHE A 753 -13.69 3.36 10.95
CA PHE A 753 -14.65 4.21 10.25
C PHE A 753 -15.87 4.49 11.11
N GLU A 754 -16.30 5.75 11.14
CA GLU A 754 -17.62 6.14 11.60
C GLU A 754 -18.49 6.50 10.38
N VAL A 755 -19.38 5.58 10.02
CA VAL A 755 -20.28 5.75 8.88
C VAL A 755 -21.56 6.42 9.38
N ASN A 756 -21.67 7.70 9.06
CA ASN A 756 -22.83 8.56 9.31
C ASN A 756 -23.20 9.30 8.01
N GLN A 757 -24.23 10.17 8.07
CA GLN A 757 -24.67 10.92 6.89
C GLN A 757 -23.53 11.75 6.27
N THR A 758 -22.76 12.48 7.07
CA THR A 758 -21.63 13.30 6.60
C THR A 758 -20.55 12.46 5.90
N PHE A 759 -20.27 11.27 6.42
CA PHE A 759 -19.32 10.34 5.81
C PHE A 759 -19.79 9.90 4.41
N ILE A 760 -21.08 9.60 4.23
CA ILE A 760 -21.66 9.25 2.92
C ILE A 760 -21.67 10.46 1.98
N GLU A 761 -21.98 11.65 2.49
CA GLU A 761 -21.92 12.90 1.71
C GLU A 761 -20.50 13.17 1.19
N ASN A 762 -19.46 12.96 2.01
CA ASN A 762 -18.07 13.07 1.59
C ASN A 762 -17.74 12.07 0.47
N ILE A 763 -18.22 10.83 0.55
CA ILE A 763 -18.04 9.84 -0.52
C ILE A 763 -18.74 10.30 -1.81
N ASN A 764 -19.96 10.83 -1.71
CA ASN A 764 -20.71 11.31 -2.87
C ASN A 764 -19.98 12.45 -3.61
N GLN A 765 -19.19 13.27 -2.91
CA GLN A 765 -18.45 14.37 -3.52
C GLN A 765 -17.36 13.91 -4.51
N PHE A 766 -16.75 12.73 -4.31
CA PHE A 766 -15.66 12.26 -5.18
C PHE A 766 -15.97 10.95 -5.92
N ALA A 767 -16.92 10.13 -5.46
CA ALA A 767 -17.30 8.88 -6.13
C ALA A 767 -18.50 9.05 -7.09
N GLY A 768 -19.19 10.20 -7.04
CA GLY A 768 -20.42 10.47 -7.77
C GLY A 768 -21.67 9.85 -7.12
N THR A 769 -22.85 10.28 -7.56
CA THR A 769 -24.14 9.78 -7.03
C THR A 769 -24.53 8.45 -7.66
N SER A 770 -24.34 7.33 -6.95
CA SER A 770 -24.83 6.02 -7.38
C SER A 770 -26.19 5.69 -6.75
N SER A 771 -27.00 4.86 -7.40
CA SER A 771 -28.25 4.31 -6.84
C SER A 771 -28.01 3.53 -5.54
N LEU A 772 -26.83 2.92 -5.41
CA LEU A 772 -26.39 2.16 -4.23
C LEU A 772 -26.20 3.06 -2.99
N LEU A 773 -25.72 4.29 -3.19
CA LEU A 773 -25.53 5.27 -2.12
C LEU A 773 -26.87 5.87 -1.63
N ARG A 774 -27.90 5.91 -2.48
CA ARG A 774 -29.27 6.30 -2.08
C ARG A 774 -29.95 5.21 -1.23
N LEU A 775 -29.70 3.94 -1.52
CA LEU A 775 -30.12 2.83 -0.66
C LEU A 775 -29.39 2.91 0.69
N THR A 776 -28.11 3.27 0.68
CA THR A 776 -27.31 3.45 1.89
C THR A 776 -27.83 4.55 2.80
N THR A 777 -28.25 5.71 2.29
CA THR A 777 -28.82 6.78 3.13
C THR A 777 -30.15 6.38 3.78
N SER A 778 -30.95 5.54 3.12
CA SER A 778 -32.15 4.95 3.73
C SER A 778 -31.80 3.93 4.83
N LEU A 779 -30.68 3.23 4.71
CA LEU A 779 -30.18 2.26 5.69
C LEU A 779 -29.51 2.93 6.91
N LEU A 780 -29.20 4.23 6.83
CA LEU A 780 -28.76 5.05 7.96
C LEU A 780 -29.92 5.68 8.75
N LYS A 781 -31.14 5.17 8.55
CA LYS A 781 -32.32 5.46 9.37
C LYS A 781 -32.73 4.23 10.15
N ALA A 782 -33.40 4.43 11.29
CA ALA A 782 -33.86 3.33 12.13
C ALA A 782 -35.12 2.62 11.59
N ASP A 783 -35.72 3.11 10.51
CA ASP A 783 -36.92 2.53 9.88
C ASP A 783 -36.81 1.01 9.59
N PRO A 784 -35.71 0.47 9.02
CA PRO A 784 -35.56 -0.97 8.85
C PRO A 784 -35.51 -1.73 10.19
N ILE A 785 -34.91 -1.14 11.23
CA ILE A 785 -34.83 -1.73 12.58
C ILE A 785 -36.23 -1.81 13.18
N VAL A 786 -37.00 -0.72 13.10
CA VAL A 786 -38.39 -0.68 13.59
C VAL A 786 -39.28 -1.63 12.76
N THR A 787 -39.08 -1.72 11.45
CA THR A 787 -39.87 -2.61 10.59
C THR A 787 -39.61 -4.09 10.89
N ILE A 788 -38.37 -4.47 11.18
CA ILE A 788 -38.00 -5.87 11.46
C ILE A 788 -38.40 -6.27 12.89
N PHE A 789 -38.12 -5.44 13.88
CA PHE A 789 -38.38 -5.78 15.29
C PHE A 789 -39.77 -5.36 15.79
N ALA A 790 -40.42 -4.38 15.17
CA ALA A 790 -41.74 -3.87 15.53
C ALA A 790 -42.63 -3.60 14.29
N PRO A 791 -42.86 -4.60 13.41
CA PRO A 791 -43.61 -4.41 12.17
C PRO A 791 -45.03 -3.89 12.42
N GLY A 792 -45.39 -2.79 11.76
CA GLY A 792 -46.70 -2.14 11.89
C GLY A 792 -46.84 -1.21 13.09
N GLN A 793 -45.77 -1.02 13.88
CA GLN A 793 -45.70 -0.03 14.95
C GLN A 793 -44.96 1.23 14.50
N ASN A 794 -45.27 2.36 15.14
CA ASN A 794 -44.60 3.63 14.85
C ASN A 794 -43.26 3.78 15.58
N ASN A 795 -42.91 2.85 16.47
CA ASN A 795 -41.65 2.80 17.21
C ASN A 795 -41.39 1.40 17.78
N LEU A 796 -40.13 1.14 18.12
CA LEU A 796 -39.72 0.01 18.94
C LEU A 796 -39.58 0.49 20.40
N LYS A 797 -40.48 0.05 21.27
CA LYS A 797 -40.42 0.36 22.71
C LYS A 797 -39.41 -0.54 23.42
N THR A 798 -38.72 0.05 24.38
CA THR A 798 -37.73 -0.60 25.24
C THR A 798 -38.07 -0.25 26.70
N SER A 799 -37.53 -1.01 27.65
CA SER A 799 -37.65 -0.73 29.09
C SER A 799 -37.32 0.72 29.50
N ASN A 800 -36.40 1.39 28.81
CA ASN A 800 -35.93 2.74 29.16
C ASN A 800 -36.42 3.87 28.22
N GLY A 801 -36.98 3.55 27.05
CA GLY A 801 -37.34 4.55 26.03
C GLY A 801 -37.91 3.93 24.74
N ALA A 802 -37.80 4.63 23.61
CA ALA A 802 -38.26 4.10 22.31
C ALA A 802 -37.38 4.57 21.13
N ILE A 803 -37.23 3.69 20.14
CA ILE A 803 -36.55 3.95 18.87
C ILE A 803 -37.60 4.28 17.81
N TYR A 804 -37.43 5.39 17.10
CA TYR A 804 -38.37 5.84 16.09
C TYR A 804 -37.80 5.67 14.68
N PRO A 805 -38.63 5.41 13.64
CA PRO A 805 -38.17 5.21 12.27
C PRO A 805 -37.27 6.32 11.72
N ASN A 806 -37.52 7.56 12.15
CA ASN A 806 -36.78 8.75 11.72
C ASN A 806 -35.47 8.99 12.49
N ASP A 807 -35.15 8.17 13.50
CA ASP A 807 -33.88 8.26 14.21
C ASP A 807 -32.71 7.94 13.26
N ASP A 808 -31.60 8.64 13.46
CA ASP A 808 -30.39 8.45 12.64
C ASP A 808 -29.62 7.23 13.16
N ILE A 809 -29.00 6.49 12.24
CA ILE A 809 -28.11 5.38 12.56
C ILE A 809 -26.67 5.79 12.26
N ILE A 810 -25.79 5.50 13.21
CA ILE A 810 -24.34 5.64 13.07
C ILE A 810 -23.73 4.25 13.19
N LEU A 811 -22.96 3.83 12.19
CA LEU A 811 -22.24 2.55 12.23
C LEU A 811 -20.76 2.82 12.50
N THR A 812 -20.20 2.19 13.52
CA THR A 812 -18.74 2.22 13.72
C THR A 812 -18.13 0.89 13.31
N LEU A 813 -17.19 0.92 12.37
CA LEU A 813 -16.50 -0.24 11.82
C LEU A 813 -15.06 -0.25 12.37
N ASN A 814 -14.71 -1.26 13.17
CA ASN A 814 -13.38 -1.37 13.78
C ASN A 814 -12.80 -2.77 13.56
N PRO A 815 -11.76 -2.93 12.72
CA PRO A 815 -11.08 -4.21 12.57
C PRO A 815 -10.23 -4.53 13.80
N ILE A 816 -10.48 -5.70 14.40
CA ILE A 816 -9.80 -6.16 15.60
C ILE A 816 -8.48 -6.86 15.30
N GLN A 817 -8.35 -7.43 14.10
CA GLN A 817 -7.15 -8.12 13.65
C GLN A 817 -6.46 -7.34 12.52
N PRO A 818 -5.12 -7.44 12.41
CA PRO A 818 -4.42 -6.93 11.25
C PRO A 818 -5.01 -7.50 9.95
N ILE A 819 -5.03 -6.67 8.91
CA ILE A 819 -5.50 -7.09 7.59
C ILE A 819 -4.32 -7.74 6.85
N TYR A 820 -4.53 -8.98 6.41
CA TYR A 820 -3.58 -9.70 5.57
C TYR A 820 -4.07 -9.73 4.11
N LEU A 821 -3.13 -9.48 3.21
CA LEU A 821 -3.30 -9.56 1.77
C LEU A 821 -2.51 -10.77 1.25
N GLY A 822 -3.24 -11.77 0.79
CA GLY A 822 -2.69 -12.89 0.03
C GLY A 822 -2.87 -12.67 -1.47
N PHE A 823 -2.10 -13.36 -2.30
CA PHE A 823 -2.49 -13.54 -3.70
C PHE A 823 -3.37 -14.79 -3.81
N SER A 824 -4.39 -14.71 -4.65
CA SER A 824 -5.15 -15.90 -5.06
C SER A 824 -4.25 -16.80 -5.91
N SER A 825 -4.56 -18.10 -5.91
CA SER A 825 -3.92 -19.05 -6.80
C SER A 825 -4.15 -18.63 -8.26
N LEU A 826 -3.08 -18.68 -9.04
CA LEU A 826 -3.14 -18.50 -10.48
C LEU A 826 -3.87 -19.67 -11.16
N SER A 827 -4.28 -19.49 -12.41
CA SER A 827 -5.01 -20.51 -13.17
C SER A 827 -4.21 -21.79 -13.45
N GLY A 828 -2.88 -21.73 -13.36
CA GLY A 828 -1.98 -22.82 -13.73
C GLY A 828 -1.74 -22.96 -15.23
N THR A 829 -2.30 -22.07 -16.07
CA THR A 829 -2.11 -22.10 -17.53
C THR A 829 -0.98 -21.17 -17.98
N THR A 830 -0.50 -21.32 -19.22
CA THR A 830 0.51 -20.41 -19.78
C THR A 830 -0.04 -19.03 -20.14
N ASP A 831 -1.35 -18.81 -20.01
CA ASP A 831 -1.99 -17.55 -20.39
C ASP A 831 -1.60 -16.43 -19.44
N LEU A 832 -1.53 -15.21 -19.97
CA LEU A 832 -1.25 -14.02 -19.17
C LEU A 832 -2.49 -13.63 -18.36
N GLU A 833 -2.33 -13.53 -17.06
CA GLU A 833 -3.39 -13.12 -16.13
C GLU A 833 -2.89 -12.09 -15.12
N ILE A 834 -3.80 -11.22 -14.66
CA ILE A 834 -3.50 -10.26 -13.59
C ILE A 834 -3.77 -10.96 -12.26
N PRO A 835 -2.77 -11.08 -11.37
CA PRO A 835 -2.96 -11.75 -10.09
C PRO A 835 -4.04 -11.07 -9.25
N LYS A 836 -5.03 -11.84 -8.83
CA LYS A 836 -6.07 -11.37 -7.91
C LYS A 836 -5.54 -11.41 -6.48
N LEU A 837 -5.81 -10.36 -5.71
CA LEU A 837 -5.56 -10.33 -4.27
C LEU A 837 -6.71 -11.02 -3.55
N GLN A 838 -6.42 -11.73 -2.46
CA GLN A 838 -7.40 -12.18 -1.50
C GLN A 838 -7.33 -11.26 -0.28
N ILE A 839 -8.37 -10.46 -0.09
CA ILE A 839 -8.50 -9.56 1.06
C ILE A 839 -9.34 -10.26 2.12
N SER A 840 -8.81 -10.35 3.34
CA SER A 840 -9.52 -10.94 4.46
C SER A 840 -9.62 -9.98 5.63
N PHE A 841 -10.85 -9.69 6.07
CA PHE A 841 -11.12 -9.06 7.36
C PHE A 841 -11.50 -10.16 8.33
N ALA A 842 -10.55 -10.54 9.19
CA ALA A 842 -10.72 -11.68 10.07
C ALA A 842 -11.76 -11.45 11.16
N ASP A 843 -11.84 -10.22 11.65
CA ASP A 843 -12.74 -9.86 12.72
C ASP A 843 -13.03 -8.35 12.67
N LEU A 844 -14.10 -7.96 11.98
CA LEU A 844 -14.59 -6.59 11.93
C LEU A 844 -15.72 -6.39 12.94
N GLU A 845 -15.50 -5.57 13.97
CA GLU A 845 -16.57 -5.13 14.87
C GLU A 845 -17.42 -4.06 14.19
N ILE A 846 -18.71 -4.33 14.05
CA ILE A 846 -19.71 -3.36 13.62
C ILE A 846 -20.55 -3.03 14.85
N THR A 847 -20.46 -1.79 15.33
CA THR A 847 -21.39 -1.28 16.36
C THR A 847 -22.46 -0.44 15.68
N ILE A 848 -23.71 -0.83 15.86
CA ILE A 848 -24.89 -0.11 15.38
C ILE A 848 -25.34 0.82 16.51
N LYS A 849 -25.28 2.13 16.28
CA LYS A 849 -25.71 3.15 17.23
C LYS A 849 -26.91 3.92 16.70
N GLY A 850 -27.86 4.22 17.57
CA GLY A 850 -28.96 5.14 17.29
C GLY A 850 -28.62 6.55 17.77
N LYS A 851 -29.06 7.56 17.04
CA LYS A 851 -29.01 8.97 17.42
C LYS A 851 -30.41 9.56 17.35
N LYS A 852 -30.82 10.16 18.46
CA LYS A 852 -32.14 10.81 18.59
C LYS A 852 -32.22 12.04 17.70
N THR A 853 -33.21 12.08 16.81
CA THR A 853 -33.48 13.26 15.97
C THR A 853 -34.37 14.30 16.65
N ASP A 854 -35.35 13.87 17.46
CA ASP A 854 -36.14 14.76 18.31
C ASP A 854 -35.44 15.03 19.66
N PRO A 855 -34.99 16.28 19.92
CA PRO A 855 -34.30 16.67 21.16
C PRO A 855 -35.24 16.82 22.37
N SER A 856 -36.57 16.86 22.18
CA SER A 856 -37.55 16.97 23.26
C SER A 856 -37.73 15.66 24.05
N ARG A 857 -37.30 14.53 23.48
CA ARG A 857 -37.31 13.23 24.16
C ARG A 857 -36.24 13.22 25.25
N THR A 858 -36.63 13.05 26.51
CA THR A 858 -35.70 13.02 27.66
C THR A 858 -35.13 11.63 27.95
N LEU A 859 -35.88 10.57 27.62
CA LEU A 859 -35.49 9.19 27.87
C LEU A 859 -34.61 8.63 26.73
N CYS A 860 -33.63 7.78 27.06
CA CYS A 860 -32.81 7.06 26.10
C CYS A 860 -33.22 5.58 26.04
N PRO A 861 -33.29 4.95 24.85
CA PRO A 861 -33.67 3.54 24.74
C PRO A 861 -32.71 2.55 25.41
N SER A 862 -31.42 2.89 25.49
CA SER A 862 -30.40 2.08 26.13
C SER A 862 -29.76 2.80 27.32
N ILE A 863 -29.27 2.01 28.29
CA ILE A 863 -28.60 2.47 29.51
C ILE A 863 -27.24 3.12 29.24
N ASP A 864 -26.62 2.84 28.09
CA ASP A 864 -25.28 3.31 27.71
C ASP A 864 -25.29 4.68 26.99
N CYS A 865 -26.36 5.47 27.16
CA CYS A 865 -26.57 6.70 26.41
C CYS A 865 -25.48 7.74 26.70
N LYS A 866 -24.67 8.05 25.68
CA LYS A 866 -23.62 9.09 25.74
C LYS A 866 -24.22 10.43 25.30
N ASP A 867 -23.98 11.49 26.07
CA ASP A 867 -24.46 12.85 25.81
C ASP A 867 -25.99 12.99 25.67
N GLY A 868 -26.78 12.02 26.19
CA GLY A 868 -28.25 12.01 26.19
C GLY A 868 -28.93 11.78 24.83
N SER A 869 -28.15 11.56 23.76
CA SER A 869 -28.68 11.50 22.38
C SER A 869 -28.19 10.30 21.56
N ILE A 870 -27.02 9.73 21.86
CA ILE A 870 -26.46 8.58 21.14
C ILE A 870 -26.46 7.35 22.05
N TYR A 871 -26.91 6.21 21.54
CA TYR A 871 -27.02 4.95 22.28
C TYR A 871 -26.65 3.74 21.42
N THR A 872 -26.16 2.65 22.02
CA THR A 872 -25.87 1.42 21.29
C THR A 872 -27.14 0.60 21.10
N ILE A 873 -27.38 0.12 19.88
CA ILE A 873 -28.46 -0.80 19.55
C ILE A 873 -27.94 -2.24 19.64
N SER A 874 -26.87 -2.54 18.90
CA SER A 874 -26.25 -3.87 18.89
C SER A 874 -24.82 -3.82 18.35
N LYS A 875 -24.01 -4.80 18.73
CA LYS A 875 -22.69 -5.10 18.16
C LYS A 875 -22.69 -6.42 17.40
N VAL A 876 -21.94 -6.47 16.31
CA VAL A 876 -21.85 -7.64 15.42
C VAL A 876 -20.40 -7.82 14.98
N ARG A 877 -19.95 -9.07 14.91
CA ARG A 877 -18.67 -9.50 14.34
C ARG A 877 -18.90 -9.93 12.90
N LEU A 878 -18.14 -9.35 11.97
CA LEU A 878 -18.12 -9.74 10.56
C LEU A 878 -16.74 -10.31 10.23
N SER A 879 -16.71 -11.55 9.77
CA SER A 879 -15.54 -12.16 9.16
C SER A 879 -15.78 -12.30 7.67
N LEU A 880 -14.91 -11.77 6.83
CA LEU A 880 -15.09 -11.84 5.38
C LEU A 880 -13.77 -12.07 4.67
N THR A 881 -13.83 -12.82 3.57
CA THR A 881 -12.76 -12.94 2.59
C THR A 881 -13.33 -12.70 1.21
N SER A 882 -12.63 -11.91 0.39
CA SER A 882 -13.02 -11.66 -0.99
C SER A 882 -11.82 -11.60 -1.93
N LYS A 883 -12.02 -12.02 -3.19
CA LYS A 883 -11.05 -11.77 -4.26
C LYS A 883 -11.20 -10.33 -4.76
N SER A 884 -10.07 -9.68 -5.00
CA SER A 884 -10.00 -8.30 -5.46
C SER A 884 -8.99 -8.14 -6.58
N SER A 885 -9.28 -7.28 -7.56
CA SER A 885 -8.31 -6.87 -8.57
C SER A 885 -7.64 -5.56 -8.16
N LEU A 886 -6.32 -5.54 -8.20
CA LEU A 886 -5.52 -4.34 -8.03
C LEU A 886 -5.04 -3.88 -9.40
N SER A 887 -5.26 -2.61 -9.72
CA SER A 887 -4.84 -1.99 -10.97
C SER A 887 -4.40 -0.55 -10.70
N PHE A 888 -3.56 -0.04 -11.59
CA PHE A 888 -3.17 1.37 -11.59
C PHE A 888 -3.60 2.00 -12.92
N GLY A 889 -3.86 3.30 -12.88
CA GLY A 889 -4.28 4.05 -14.06
C GLY A 889 -4.13 5.56 -13.85
N THR A 890 -4.96 6.32 -14.53
CA THR A 890 -5.03 7.78 -14.37
C THR A 890 -6.36 8.19 -13.75
N TYR A 891 -6.28 9.08 -12.77
CA TYR A 891 -7.45 9.62 -12.10
C TYR A 891 -8.27 10.45 -13.09
N SER A 892 -9.54 10.07 -13.22
CA SER A 892 -10.55 10.80 -13.97
C SER A 892 -11.73 11.09 -13.05
N LEU A 893 -12.45 12.18 -13.33
CA LEU A 893 -13.65 12.48 -12.57
C LEU A 893 -14.68 11.36 -12.75
N PRO A 894 -15.41 10.97 -11.69
CA PRO A 894 -16.45 9.98 -11.81
C PRO A 894 -17.56 10.46 -12.77
N ASN A 895 -18.14 9.53 -13.52
CA ASN A 895 -19.34 9.81 -14.31
C ASN A 895 -20.51 10.07 -13.37
N CYS A 896 -20.99 11.32 -13.35
CA CYS A 896 -22.16 11.72 -12.57
C CYS A 896 -23.43 11.76 -13.43
N THR A 897 -24.54 11.27 -12.88
CA THR A 897 -25.87 11.55 -13.42
C THR A 897 -26.42 12.84 -12.77
N GLY A 898 -26.23 14.00 -13.41
CA GLY A 898 -26.68 15.32 -12.94
C GLY A 898 -25.53 16.31 -12.68
N THR A 899 -25.81 17.42 -11.97
CA THR A 899 -24.79 18.41 -11.57
C THR A 899 -23.99 17.91 -10.37
N CYS A 900 -22.73 17.53 -10.59
CA CYS A 900 -21.74 17.28 -9.54
C CYS A 900 -20.85 18.51 -9.36
N THR A 901 -20.66 18.93 -8.11
CA THR A 901 -19.67 19.94 -7.73
C THR A 901 -18.50 19.25 -7.04
N PHE A 902 -17.31 19.35 -7.63
CA PHE A 902 -16.09 18.78 -7.07
C PHE A 902 -15.30 19.87 -6.33
N SER A 903 -14.59 19.49 -5.26
CA SER A 903 -13.67 20.41 -4.58
C SER A 903 -12.49 20.77 -5.48
N ASN A 904 -11.82 21.88 -5.19
CA ASN A 904 -10.58 22.25 -5.90
C ASN A 904 -9.49 21.18 -5.76
N SER A 905 -9.42 20.47 -4.63
CA SER A 905 -8.46 19.38 -4.43
C SER A 905 -8.75 18.15 -5.29
N VAL A 906 -10.03 17.80 -5.51
CA VAL A 906 -10.45 16.75 -6.45
C VAL A 906 -10.14 17.16 -7.89
N LEU A 907 -10.44 18.41 -8.27
CA LEU A 907 -10.16 18.92 -9.62
C LEU A 907 -8.65 18.97 -9.91
N ALA A 908 -7.83 19.33 -8.93
CA ALA A 908 -6.37 19.33 -9.05
C ALA A 908 -5.77 17.92 -9.21
N SER A 909 -6.53 16.87 -8.89
CA SER A 909 -6.09 15.48 -8.98
C SER A 909 -6.30 14.87 -10.37
N ILE A 910 -7.01 15.55 -11.28
CA ILE A 910 -7.28 15.06 -12.64
C ILE A 910 -5.97 14.80 -13.39
N GLY A 911 -5.83 13.59 -13.95
CA GLY A 911 -4.65 13.15 -14.68
C GLY A 911 -3.49 12.68 -13.80
N ASN A 912 -3.62 12.73 -12.47
CA ASN A 912 -2.64 12.09 -11.59
C ASN A 912 -2.73 10.56 -11.71
N PRO A 913 -1.64 9.81 -11.42
CA PRO A 913 -1.73 8.35 -11.28
C PRO A 913 -2.79 7.98 -10.23
N SER A 914 -3.58 6.92 -10.47
CA SER A 914 -4.58 6.42 -9.52
C SER A 914 -4.33 4.96 -9.17
N LEU A 915 -4.61 4.63 -7.91
CA LEU A 915 -4.72 3.27 -7.40
C LEU A 915 -6.18 2.83 -7.44
N LYS A 916 -6.43 1.65 -8.02
CA LYS A 916 -7.76 1.07 -8.12
C LYS A 916 -7.75 -0.36 -7.58
N LEU A 917 -8.49 -0.57 -6.51
CA LEU A 917 -8.75 -1.87 -5.91
C LEU A 917 -10.25 -2.14 -6.00
N ILE A 918 -10.62 -3.18 -6.74
CA ILE A 918 -12.02 -3.60 -6.89
C ILE A 918 -12.20 -4.94 -6.19
N THR A 919 -12.95 -4.94 -5.11
CA THR A 919 -13.33 -6.15 -4.38
C THR A 919 -14.57 -6.76 -5.01
N SER A 920 -14.47 -8.06 -5.31
CA SER A 920 -15.57 -8.81 -5.91
C SER A 920 -16.75 -8.93 -4.96
N LYS A 921 -17.94 -8.89 -5.55
CA LYS A 921 -19.22 -9.20 -4.90
C LYS A 921 -19.85 -10.48 -5.46
N GLU A 922 -19.15 -11.15 -6.37
CA GLU A 922 -19.67 -12.29 -7.11
C GLU A 922 -19.66 -13.59 -6.27
N ILE A 923 -20.52 -14.52 -6.67
CA ILE A 923 -20.66 -15.83 -6.05
C ILE A 923 -19.37 -16.62 -6.29
N GLY A 924 -18.80 -17.20 -5.23
CA GLY A 924 -17.54 -17.97 -5.30
C GLY A 924 -16.28 -17.12 -5.13
N ASP A 925 -16.42 -15.80 -5.13
CA ASP A 925 -15.33 -14.86 -4.87
C ASP A 925 -15.46 -14.13 -3.52
N LEU A 926 -16.68 -13.98 -2.99
CA LEU A 926 -16.97 -13.38 -1.68
C LEU A 926 -17.56 -14.43 -0.71
N TYR A 927 -16.93 -14.57 0.46
CA TYR A 927 -17.42 -15.40 1.57
C TYR A 927 -17.43 -14.58 2.86
N TYR A 928 -18.51 -14.66 3.64
CA TYR A 928 -18.60 -13.95 4.91
C TYR A 928 -19.45 -14.69 5.96
N LEU A 929 -19.18 -14.36 7.22
CA LEU A 929 -19.86 -14.85 8.41
C LEU A 929 -20.27 -13.66 9.30
N ILE A 930 -21.51 -13.69 9.79
CA ILE A 930 -22.05 -12.67 10.70
C ILE A 930 -22.38 -13.33 12.05
N GLU A 931 -21.71 -12.88 13.11
CA GLU A 931 -21.97 -13.28 14.49
C GLU A 931 -22.46 -12.06 15.30
N PRO A 932 -23.77 -11.95 15.59
CA PRO A 932 -24.29 -11.00 16.56
C PRO A 932 -23.73 -11.30 17.94
N LEU A 933 -23.26 -10.26 18.63
CA LEU A 933 -22.76 -10.39 19.99
C LEU A 933 -23.90 -10.22 20.99
N GLU A 934 -23.98 -11.11 21.97
CA GLU A 934 -25.03 -11.12 22.99
C GLU A 934 -24.55 -10.52 24.32
N GLY A 935 -25.50 -10.27 25.23
CA GLY A 935 -25.24 -9.75 26.57
C GLY A 935 -25.44 -8.23 26.71
N PRO A 936 -25.51 -7.72 27.95
CA PRO A 936 -25.96 -6.35 28.24
C PRO A 936 -25.02 -5.25 27.73
N ILE A 937 -23.76 -5.58 27.43
CA ILE A 937 -22.77 -4.64 26.89
C ILE A 937 -22.85 -4.58 25.35
N HIS A 938 -23.11 -5.71 24.70
CA HIS A 938 -23.03 -5.84 23.25
C HIS A 938 -24.39 -5.71 22.56
N ASN A 939 -25.46 -6.14 23.23
CA ASN A 939 -26.85 -6.05 22.81
C ASN A 939 -27.67 -5.57 24.02
N PRO A 940 -27.54 -4.29 24.42
CA PRO A 940 -28.16 -3.74 25.63
C PRO A 940 -29.69 -3.73 25.57
N LEU A 941 -30.26 -3.83 24.37
CA LEU A 941 -31.69 -3.86 24.11
C LEU A 941 -32.26 -5.29 24.02
N ALA A 942 -31.42 -6.33 24.20
CA ALA A 942 -31.81 -7.73 24.07
C ALA A 942 -32.56 -8.05 22.77
N LEU A 943 -32.12 -7.46 21.65
CA LEU A 943 -32.72 -7.70 20.33
C LEU A 943 -32.42 -9.12 19.84
N ARG A 944 -33.35 -9.72 19.11
CA ARG A 944 -33.17 -11.06 18.53
C ARG A 944 -31.92 -11.13 17.64
N PRO A 945 -30.96 -12.05 17.88
CA PRO A 945 -29.77 -12.23 17.03
C PRO A 945 -30.08 -12.46 15.56
N SER A 946 -31.11 -13.27 15.23
CA SER A 946 -31.48 -13.47 13.82
C SER A 946 -32.07 -12.22 13.17
N GLY A 947 -32.82 -11.39 13.91
CA GLY A 947 -33.31 -10.10 13.42
C GLY A 947 -32.16 -9.10 13.19
N ILE A 948 -31.14 -9.11 14.09
CA ILE A 948 -29.92 -8.32 13.89
C ILE A 948 -29.21 -8.78 12.60
N LYS A 949 -29.15 -10.10 12.35
CA LYS A 949 -28.58 -10.65 11.10
C LYS A 949 -29.38 -10.22 9.87
N GLU A 950 -30.72 -10.22 9.93
CA GLU A 950 -31.57 -9.76 8.83
C GLU A 950 -31.32 -8.29 8.46
N ILE A 951 -30.98 -7.46 9.46
CA ILE A 951 -30.58 -6.06 9.24
C ILE A 951 -29.18 -5.98 8.64
N VAL A 952 -28.20 -6.69 9.20
CA VAL A 952 -26.78 -6.53 8.83
C VAL A 952 -26.43 -7.24 7.53
N ASN A 953 -27.06 -8.36 7.21
CA ASN A 953 -26.79 -9.14 6.01
C ASN A 953 -26.89 -8.31 4.70
N PRO A 954 -27.95 -7.53 4.43
CA PRO A 954 -27.99 -6.65 3.28
C PRO A 954 -26.95 -5.52 3.35
N LEU A 955 -26.55 -5.05 4.55
CA LEU A 955 -25.52 -4.02 4.70
C LEU A 955 -24.16 -4.47 4.17
N VAL A 956 -23.82 -5.77 4.29
CA VAL A 956 -22.52 -6.25 3.80
C VAL A 956 -22.37 -5.98 2.29
N LYS A 957 -23.40 -6.27 1.50
CA LYS A 957 -23.39 -6.06 0.04
C LYS A 957 -23.77 -4.65 -0.39
N SER A 958 -24.70 -4.01 0.31
CA SER A 958 -25.22 -2.70 -0.08
C SER A 958 -24.41 -1.54 0.48
N LEU A 959 -23.64 -1.78 1.54
CA LEU A 959 -22.82 -0.76 2.20
C LEU A 959 -21.35 -1.16 2.34
N ILE A 960 -20.99 -2.29 2.96
CA ILE A 960 -19.58 -2.59 3.29
C ILE A 960 -18.70 -2.80 2.06
N ILE A 961 -19.05 -3.73 1.15
CA ILE A 961 -18.28 -3.96 -0.08
C ILE A 961 -18.29 -2.72 -0.99
N PRO A 962 -19.43 -2.03 -1.23
CA PRO A 962 -19.44 -0.78 -1.97
C PRO A 962 -18.64 0.33 -1.32
N LEU A 963 -18.61 0.40 0.01
CA LEU A 963 -17.81 1.37 0.74
C LEU A 963 -16.33 1.14 0.48
N ILE A 964 -15.86 -0.10 0.64
CA ILE A 964 -14.49 -0.49 0.30
C ILE A 964 -14.21 -0.10 -1.15
N ASN A 965 -15.06 -0.54 -2.09
CA ASN A 965 -14.87 -0.27 -3.50
C ASN A 965 -14.91 1.22 -3.86
N ASN A 966 -15.74 2.04 -3.21
CA ASN A 966 -15.83 3.48 -3.50
C ASN A 966 -14.63 4.23 -2.92
N ILE A 967 -14.17 3.86 -1.72
CA ILE A 967 -12.95 4.41 -1.12
C ILE A 967 -11.74 4.04 -1.99
N THR A 968 -11.69 2.81 -2.50
CA THR A 968 -10.53 2.28 -3.22
C THR A 968 -10.69 2.27 -4.74
N ARG A 969 -11.71 2.94 -5.28
CA ARG A 969 -12.04 2.89 -6.71
C ARG A 969 -10.98 3.55 -7.58
N ASP A 970 -10.56 4.74 -7.17
CA ASP A 970 -9.62 5.60 -7.89
C ASP A 970 -9.01 6.58 -6.87
N ILE A 971 -8.08 6.09 -6.05
CA ILE A 971 -7.34 6.96 -5.11
C ILE A 971 -6.23 7.64 -5.91
N PRO A 972 -6.28 8.95 -6.19
CA PRO A 972 -5.18 9.60 -6.85
C PRO A 972 -3.98 9.64 -5.92
N LEU A 973 -2.85 9.26 -6.49
CA LEU A 973 -1.55 9.46 -5.92
C LEU A 973 -1.10 10.88 -6.29
N PRO A 974 -0.26 11.54 -5.48
CA PRO A 974 0.39 12.77 -5.93
C PRO A 974 1.17 12.50 -7.22
N LYS A 975 1.31 13.53 -8.06
CA LYS A 975 2.17 13.42 -9.25
C LYS A 975 3.54 12.95 -8.80
N LEU A 976 4.00 11.87 -9.41
CA LEU A 976 5.27 11.22 -9.09
C LEU A 976 6.40 11.99 -9.78
N ARG A 977 6.57 13.24 -9.34
CA ARG A 977 7.53 14.20 -9.88
C ARG A 977 8.63 14.45 -8.87
N ALA A 978 9.86 14.31 -9.33
CA ALA A 978 11.03 14.45 -8.50
C ALA A 978 12.16 15.04 -9.31
N CYS A 979 12.68 16.19 -8.87
CA CYS A 979 13.90 16.80 -9.41
C CYS A 979 13.92 17.02 -10.93
N GLY A 980 12.76 17.17 -11.59
CA GLY A 980 12.69 17.27 -13.05
C GLY A 980 12.46 15.95 -13.78
N LEU A 981 12.13 14.87 -13.09
CA LEU A 981 11.54 13.65 -13.62
C LEU A 981 10.05 13.60 -13.30
N ASP A 982 9.26 12.98 -14.18
CA ASP A 982 7.84 12.70 -14.03
C ASP A 982 7.60 11.23 -14.40
N LEU A 983 7.06 10.44 -13.46
CA LEU A 983 6.58 9.08 -13.74
C LEU A 983 5.13 9.16 -14.21
N TYR A 984 4.85 8.60 -15.38
CA TYR A 984 3.53 8.62 -16.01
C TYR A 984 3.17 7.25 -16.61
N ASP A 985 1.93 7.09 -17.07
CA ASP A 985 1.38 5.81 -17.56
C ASP A 985 1.62 4.64 -16.58
N LEU A 986 1.36 4.85 -15.28
CA LEU A 986 1.50 3.81 -14.27
C LEU A 986 0.43 2.73 -14.47
N GLU A 987 0.86 1.49 -14.72
CA GLU A 987 -0.02 0.35 -15.00
C GLU A 987 0.47 -0.93 -14.31
N THR A 988 -0.43 -1.92 -14.23
CA THR A 988 -0.11 -3.28 -13.77
C THR A 988 0.03 -4.23 -14.94
N LEU A 989 1.13 -4.95 -15.02
CA LEU A 989 1.34 -5.96 -16.08
C LEU A 989 0.85 -7.34 -15.65
N PRO A 990 0.27 -8.13 -16.57
CA PRO A 990 -0.12 -9.51 -16.29
C PRO A 990 1.11 -10.44 -16.24
N ILE A 991 0.96 -11.59 -15.59
CA ILE A 991 1.98 -12.64 -15.48
C ILE A 991 1.45 -13.98 -16.02
N PRO A 992 2.32 -14.92 -16.45
CA PRO A 992 1.89 -16.24 -16.84
C PRO A 992 1.19 -16.97 -15.68
N GLY A 993 0.01 -17.54 -15.90
CA GLY A 993 -0.78 -18.24 -14.88
C GLY A 993 -0.12 -19.50 -14.31
N ASN A 994 0.95 -19.99 -14.91
CA ASN A 994 1.74 -21.14 -14.47
C ASN A 994 3.00 -20.73 -13.69
N THR A 995 3.12 -19.46 -13.30
CA THR A 995 4.19 -19.03 -12.41
C THR A 995 4.01 -19.65 -11.02
N ASN A 996 5.12 -20.10 -10.42
CA ASN A 996 5.10 -20.78 -9.11
C ASN A 996 4.65 -19.87 -7.96
N GLU A 997 4.79 -18.55 -8.13
CA GLU A 997 4.44 -17.55 -7.13
C GLU A 997 3.75 -16.36 -7.80
N SER A 998 2.66 -15.91 -7.17
CA SER A 998 1.95 -14.70 -7.58
C SER A 998 2.64 -13.45 -7.04
N PHE A 999 2.85 -12.44 -7.88
CA PHE A 999 3.42 -11.15 -7.50
C PHE A 999 2.84 -10.03 -8.37
N LEU A 1000 2.97 -8.78 -7.91
CA LEU A 1000 2.54 -7.62 -8.69
C LEU A 1000 3.72 -7.06 -9.47
N ILE A 1001 3.50 -6.72 -10.73
CA ILE A 1001 4.44 -5.93 -11.54
C ILE A 1001 3.80 -4.58 -11.82
N LEU A 1002 4.49 -3.52 -11.43
CA LEU A 1002 4.19 -2.17 -11.83
C LEU A 1002 5.09 -1.75 -12.98
N HIS A 1003 4.51 -1.12 -13.98
CA HIS A 1003 5.21 -0.53 -15.10
C HIS A 1003 4.87 0.95 -15.16
N THR A 1004 5.89 1.79 -15.40
CA THR A 1004 5.70 3.23 -15.59
C THR A 1004 6.78 3.79 -16.50
N LYS A 1005 6.41 4.79 -17.30
CA LYS A 1005 7.35 5.52 -18.15
C LYS A 1005 7.92 6.71 -17.39
N VAL A 1006 9.17 7.07 -17.71
CA VAL A 1006 9.81 8.27 -17.15
C VAL A 1006 9.99 9.29 -18.26
N GLN A 1007 9.66 10.54 -17.96
CA GLN A 1007 9.99 11.69 -18.82
C GLN A 1007 10.64 12.79 -18.01
N ASN A 1008 11.45 13.61 -18.68
CA ASN A 1008 12.01 14.81 -18.08
C ASN A 1008 11.06 16.00 -18.23
N ILE A 1009 10.93 16.78 -17.17
CA ILE A 1009 10.18 18.04 -17.14
C ILE A 1009 11.13 19.20 -16.82
N LEU A 1010 10.67 20.43 -17.03
CA LEU A 1010 11.41 21.62 -16.60
C LEU A 1010 11.39 21.70 -15.07
N PHE A 1011 12.55 21.88 -14.45
CA PHE A 1011 12.68 22.02 -13.00
C PHE A 1011 13.81 23.00 -12.67
N THR A 1012 13.55 23.89 -11.70
CA THR A 1012 14.53 24.80 -11.14
C THR A 1012 14.45 24.80 -9.62
N GLY A 1013 15.57 25.06 -8.93
CA GLY A 1013 15.64 25.09 -7.47
C GLY A 1013 16.48 23.96 -6.86
N SER A 1014 16.20 23.57 -5.62
CA SER A 1014 16.90 22.46 -4.94
C SER A 1014 16.15 21.14 -5.12
N CYS A 1015 16.86 20.13 -5.60
CA CYS A 1015 16.39 18.75 -5.68
C CYS A 1015 16.52 18.05 -4.32
N ARG A 1016 15.38 17.92 -3.64
CA ARG A 1016 15.18 17.14 -2.41
C ARG A 1016 13.92 16.28 -2.59
N LEU A 1017 14.07 14.95 -2.50
CA LEU A 1017 12.97 13.97 -2.62
C LEU A 1017 12.01 13.98 -1.44
#